data_AF-A0A3N2BFV2-F1
#
_entry.id   AF-A0A3N2BFV2-F1
#
_cell.length_a   1.000
_cell.length_b   1.000
_cell.length_c   1.000
_cell.angle_alpha   90.00
_cell.angle_beta   90.00
_cell.angle_gamma   90.00
#
_symmetry.space_group_name_H-M   'P 1'
#
loop_
_entity.id
_entity.type
_entity.pdbx_description
1 polymer ?
#
loop_
_entity_poly.entity_id
_entity_poly.type
_entity_poly.pdbx_seq_one_letter_code
_entity_poly.pdbx_strand_id
1 'polypeptide(L)'
;MSSRDESSPLINGLLSQVKDIDAEETAEWLESLDGLIDERGGPRARYILLNLLHRARERSLSIPNPLVTPYVNTIGVHEEPYFPGDETVERTYRGWIRWNAAVMVTRAQRPGVGVGGHISSYASLATLYEVGFNHFFRGKSHPGGGDHVFFQGHASPGNYARAFLEGRLTERDLDGFRQEYSHPEDGRGLPSYPHPRRMPDFWEYPTVSMGLGPAQAIYQAWVNKYLHGRGIKDTSDQHVWAYLGDGEMDEPESRGMLQQAAWQNLDNLTFVVNCNLQRLDGPVRGNGKIINELESQFRGAGWNVIKVVWGREWDTLLNADKDRALVNLMNTIPDGDFQTYRANDGAYIREHFFGRDPRTKELVKNMSDDDIWSLKRGGHDYRKIYAAYKAATEHTGQPTVILAHTVKGYGLGPSFAGRNATHQMKKLKTTDLKHLRDALHIPISDEQLEDPFNAPYYRPDESDERLQYMLERRKALGGFLPKRLTEKKPLPMPDDKPFEILKKGSGKAEVATTMAFVRLLKELMKEDSIGRRIVPIIPDEARTFGLDAIFPTAKIFNVHGQNYTSVDQDLMLSYKESEQGQILHTGINEAGSAAAMQSLGTSHAVHGEPMIPVYIFYSMFGFQRTGDQFWAAADQLARGFIIGATAGKTTLAGEGTQHMDGHSPVLASTNPAMVHYDPAYAYEIRHIMRDGLKRMYGSEDEAGGRDQDVMYYLTVYNEPMVQPAEPEDVDVEGILKGIHRVASPEDASVEGEAPWVQLLASGVGVPWALHARELLAKDWGVRAGVWSVTSWYELRRDGLAADEHNFTKPGEERREAYLSEKLRDAGGPYVATSDYEHQVQDSIRRWVPGPYYTLGADGFGYSDTRPAARRQLLIDAHSMAVKALQALAEQGTVDPSVVQQAIEKYDLFNIHAGESGTSGGDA
;
A
#
# COMPACT_ATOMS: atom_id res chain seq x y z
N MET A 1 -46.13 -29.29 -7.32
CA MET A 1 -46.57 -28.02 -7.91
C MET A 1 -45.98 -26.89 -7.08
N SER A 2 -44.87 -26.31 -7.52
CA SER A 2 -44.42 -25.00 -7.05
C SER A 2 -44.62 -24.02 -8.20
N SER A 3 -45.12 -22.83 -7.90
CA SER A 3 -45.31 -21.75 -8.87
C SER A 3 -43.98 -21.46 -9.58
N ARG A 4 -43.94 -21.71 -10.90
CA ARG A 4 -42.89 -21.19 -11.76
C ARG A 4 -43.12 -19.69 -11.86
N ASP A 5 -42.18 -18.92 -11.36
CA ASP A 5 -42.14 -17.49 -11.60
C ASP A 5 -41.71 -17.28 -13.06
N GLU A 6 -42.65 -16.92 -13.92
CA GLU A 6 -42.46 -16.66 -15.36
C GLU A 6 -41.84 -15.28 -15.64
N SER A 7 -41.41 -14.54 -14.60
CA SER A 7 -41.11 -13.11 -14.71
C SER A 7 -39.65 -12.72 -14.99
N SER A 8 -38.71 -13.67 -15.16
CA SER A 8 -37.34 -13.32 -15.57
C SER A 8 -36.70 -14.37 -16.51
N PRO A 9 -36.34 -14.00 -17.75
CA PRO A 9 -35.58 -14.84 -18.65
C PRO A 9 -34.10 -14.93 -18.24
N LEU A 10 -33.68 -14.36 -17.09
CA LEU A 10 -32.31 -14.44 -16.60
C LEU A 10 -32.23 -15.17 -15.25
N ILE A 11 -31.30 -16.14 -15.16
CA ILE A 11 -30.86 -16.79 -13.92
C ILE A 11 -29.38 -16.47 -13.72
N ASN A 12 -29.00 -15.87 -12.58
CA ASN A 12 -27.62 -15.44 -12.27
C ASN A 12 -26.99 -14.52 -13.35
N GLY A 13 -27.80 -13.66 -13.98
CA GLY A 13 -27.36 -12.73 -15.02
C GLY A 13 -27.18 -13.35 -16.42
N LEU A 14 -27.52 -14.64 -16.60
CA LEU A 14 -27.45 -15.35 -17.87
C LEU A 14 -28.86 -15.75 -18.32
N LEU A 15 -29.09 -15.79 -19.65
CA LEU A 15 -30.34 -16.28 -20.24
C LEU A 15 -30.69 -17.68 -19.69
N SER A 16 -31.86 -17.79 -19.06
CA SER A 16 -32.41 -19.02 -18.55
C SER A 16 -32.82 -19.89 -19.73
N GLN A 17 -32.48 -21.18 -19.67
CA GLN A 17 -32.95 -22.16 -20.66
C GLN A 17 -34.40 -22.58 -20.35
N VAL A 18 -35.27 -21.61 -20.07
CA VAL A 18 -36.72 -21.86 -20.02
C VAL A 18 -37.15 -22.32 -21.42
N LYS A 19 -38.12 -23.24 -21.49
CA LYS A 19 -38.63 -23.73 -22.76
C LYS A 19 -39.14 -22.55 -23.58
N ASP A 20 -38.51 -22.30 -24.72
CA ASP A 20 -38.90 -21.24 -25.64
C ASP A 20 -40.39 -21.38 -26.01
N ILE A 21 -41.12 -20.28 -25.87
CA ILE A 21 -42.56 -20.25 -26.16
C ILE A 21 -42.82 -20.34 -27.66
N ASP A 22 -41.86 -19.90 -28.48
CA ASP A 22 -41.89 -19.97 -29.93
C ASP A 22 -40.46 -20.13 -30.50
N ALA A 23 -40.00 -21.38 -30.54
CA ALA A 23 -38.65 -21.70 -30.99
C ALA A 23 -38.43 -21.43 -32.50
N GLU A 24 -39.49 -21.39 -33.30
CA GLU A 24 -39.39 -21.06 -34.73
C GLU A 24 -39.11 -19.56 -34.89
N GLU A 25 -39.85 -18.69 -34.19
CA GLU A 25 -39.59 -17.24 -34.20
C GLU A 25 -38.16 -16.91 -33.74
N THR A 26 -37.71 -17.50 -32.63
CA THR A 26 -36.34 -17.28 -32.13
C THR A 26 -35.28 -17.76 -33.14
N ALA A 27 -35.52 -18.88 -33.81
CA ALA A 27 -34.59 -19.39 -34.83
C ALA A 27 -34.47 -18.42 -36.03
N GLU A 28 -35.58 -17.85 -36.50
CA GLU A 28 -35.56 -16.86 -37.60
C GLU A 28 -34.72 -15.61 -37.25
N TRP A 29 -34.83 -15.13 -36.00
CA TRP A 29 -34.01 -14.00 -35.53
C TRP A 29 -32.53 -14.34 -35.43
N LEU A 30 -32.19 -15.54 -34.96
CA LEU A 30 -30.81 -16.01 -34.87
C LEU A 30 -30.21 -16.23 -36.26
N GLU A 31 -30.92 -16.89 -37.18
CA GLU A 31 -30.49 -17.06 -38.57
C GLU A 31 -30.28 -15.72 -39.28
N SER A 32 -31.15 -14.73 -39.01
CA SER A 32 -30.98 -13.38 -39.53
C SER A 32 -29.72 -12.70 -39.01
N LEU A 33 -29.35 -12.92 -37.75
CA LEU A 33 -28.12 -12.39 -37.16
C LEU A 33 -26.88 -13.11 -37.71
N ASP A 34 -26.91 -14.43 -37.79
CA ASP A 34 -25.82 -15.26 -38.30
C ASP A 34 -25.54 -14.92 -39.77
N GLY A 35 -26.58 -14.87 -40.61
CA GLY A 35 -26.47 -14.43 -41.99
C GLY A 35 -25.90 -13.01 -42.13
N LEU A 36 -26.25 -12.09 -41.23
CA LEU A 36 -25.68 -10.75 -41.22
C LEU A 36 -24.18 -10.75 -40.85
N ILE A 37 -23.77 -11.58 -39.89
CA ILE A 37 -22.36 -11.73 -39.50
C ILE A 37 -21.56 -12.32 -40.67
N ASP A 38 -22.07 -13.36 -41.30
CA ASP A 38 -21.40 -14.08 -42.39
C ASP A 38 -21.28 -13.22 -43.66
N GLU A 39 -22.32 -12.46 -44.02
CA GLU A 39 -22.32 -11.65 -45.24
C GLU A 39 -21.67 -10.27 -45.08
N ARG A 40 -21.82 -9.63 -43.90
CA ARG A 40 -21.47 -8.22 -43.69
C ARG A 40 -20.47 -7.98 -42.55
N GLY A 41 -20.10 -9.02 -41.81
CA GLY A 41 -19.08 -8.97 -40.76
C GLY A 41 -19.55 -8.42 -39.41
N GLY A 42 -18.75 -8.72 -38.38
CA GLY A 42 -19.02 -8.35 -36.98
C GLY A 42 -19.30 -6.86 -36.71
N PRO A 43 -18.59 -5.88 -37.32
CA PRO A 43 -18.88 -4.46 -37.09
C PRO A 43 -20.31 -4.06 -37.49
N ARG A 44 -20.82 -4.58 -38.61
CA ARG A 44 -22.18 -4.28 -39.07
C ARG A 44 -23.22 -4.96 -38.20
N ALA A 45 -23.01 -6.22 -37.84
CA ALA A 45 -23.88 -6.94 -36.91
C ALA A 45 -23.99 -6.21 -35.56
N ARG A 46 -22.85 -5.76 -35.01
CA ARG A 46 -22.80 -4.95 -33.78
C ARG A 46 -23.60 -3.65 -33.92
N TYR A 47 -23.44 -2.93 -35.03
CA TYR A 47 -24.21 -1.71 -35.29
C TYR A 47 -25.72 -1.98 -35.26
N ILE A 48 -26.19 -3.04 -35.92
CA ILE A 48 -27.62 -3.41 -35.93
C ILE A 48 -28.11 -3.77 -34.54
N LEU A 49 -27.38 -4.62 -33.81
CA LEU A 49 -27.75 -5.00 -32.43
C LEU A 49 -27.83 -3.78 -31.51
N LEU A 50 -26.88 -2.84 -31.60
CA LEU A 50 -26.92 -1.59 -30.82
C LEU A 50 -28.13 -0.72 -31.17
N ASN A 51 -28.55 -0.68 -32.44
CA ASN A 51 -29.75 0.03 -32.85
C ASN A 51 -31.04 -0.67 -32.36
N LEU A 52 -31.09 -2.00 -32.36
CA LEU A 52 -32.21 -2.76 -31.78
C LEU A 52 -32.31 -2.52 -30.27
N LEU A 53 -31.19 -2.54 -29.55
CA LEU A 53 -31.13 -2.20 -28.12
C LEU A 53 -31.56 -0.75 -27.86
N HIS A 54 -31.11 0.20 -28.68
CA HIS A 54 -31.53 1.60 -28.58
C HIS A 54 -33.05 1.74 -28.75
N ARG A 55 -33.60 1.12 -29.80
CA ARG A 55 -35.05 1.10 -30.06
C ARG A 55 -35.83 0.43 -28.91
N ALA A 56 -35.32 -0.67 -28.37
CA ALA A 56 -35.93 -1.34 -27.21
C ALA A 56 -36.02 -0.40 -26.00
N ARG A 57 -34.95 0.35 -25.71
CA ARG A 57 -34.92 1.35 -24.63
C ARG A 57 -35.89 2.51 -24.86
N GLU A 58 -35.98 3.04 -26.08
CA GLU A 58 -36.98 4.06 -26.45
C GLU A 58 -38.42 3.58 -26.21
N ARG A 59 -38.64 2.27 -26.30
CA ARG A 59 -39.94 1.62 -26.07
C ARG A 59 -40.11 1.13 -24.63
N SER A 60 -39.24 1.55 -23.71
CA SER A 60 -39.24 1.17 -22.29
C SER A 60 -39.15 -0.34 -22.05
N LEU A 61 -38.57 -1.09 -23.00
CA LEU A 61 -38.24 -2.49 -22.78
C LEU A 61 -36.96 -2.58 -21.94
N SER A 62 -37.08 -3.07 -20.71
CA SER A 62 -35.94 -3.28 -19.82
C SER A 62 -35.14 -4.50 -20.30
N ILE A 63 -33.98 -4.24 -20.90
CA ILE A 63 -33.01 -5.29 -21.28
C ILE A 63 -31.86 -5.24 -20.27
N PRO A 64 -31.70 -6.25 -19.40
CA PRO A 64 -30.58 -6.28 -18.47
C PRO A 64 -29.27 -6.40 -19.24
N ASN A 65 -28.24 -5.65 -18.84
CA ASN A 65 -26.90 -5.79 -19.41
C ASN A 65 -26.17 -6.92 -18.67
N PRO A 66 -25.97 -8.11 -19.26
CA PRO A 66 -25.33 -9.20 -18.55
C PRO A 66 -23.85 -8.86 -18.34
N LEU A 67 -23.48 -8.56 -17.08
CA LEU A 67 -22.09 -8.35 -16.68
C LEU A 67 -21.34 -9.66 -16.41
N VAL A 68 -22.01 -10.80 -16.62
CA VAL A 68 -21.47 -12.14 -16.39
C VAL A 68 -21.59 -12.92 -17.69
N THR A 69 -20.54 -13.65 -18.06
CA THR A 69 -20.54 -14.57 -19.20
C THR A 69 -20.68 -16.01 -18.71
N PRO A 70 -21.01 -16.99 -19.58
CA PRO A 70 -21.07 -18.40 -19.18
C PRO A 70 -19.81 -18.86 -18.42
N TYR A 71 -19.94 -19.82 -17.52
CA TYR A 71 -18.89 -20.33 -16.62
C TYR A 71 -17.93 -21.27 -17.36
N VAL A 72 -17.34 -20.76 -18.43
CA VAL A 72 -16.35 -21.40 -19.31
C VAL A 72 -15.19 -20.41 -19.56
N ASN A 73 -14.18 -20.85 -20.30
CA ASN A 73 -13.04 -20.00 -20.65
C ASN A 73 -13.50 -18.84 -21.54
N THR A 74 -12.92 -17.65 -21.33
CA THR A 74 -13.19 -16.48 -22.18
C THR A 74 -12.61 -16.65 -23.59
N ILE A 75 -11.44 -17.28 -23.70
CA ILE A 75 -10.79 -17.57 -24.98
C ILE A 75 -11.20 -18.98 -25.41
N GLY A 76 -11.83 -19.11 -26.58
CA GLY A 76 -12.23 -20.41 -27.11
C GLY A 76 -11.04 -21.21 -27.63
N VAL A 77 -11.14 -22.54 -27.66
CA VAL A 77 -10.06 -23.44 -28.13
C VAL A 77 -9.59 -23.13 -29.57
N HIS A 78 -10.45 -22.57 -30.42
CA HIS A 78 -10.14 -22.19 -31.79
C HIS A 78 -9.41 -20.84 -31.90
N GLU A 79 -9.39 -20.06 -30.82
CA GLU A 79 -8.70 -18.77 -30.71
C GLU A 79 -7.39 -18.89 -29.91
N GLU A 80 -7.09 -20.09 -29.37
CA GLU A 80 -5.92 -20.31 -28.55
C GLU A 80 -4.63 -20.20 -29.37
N PRO A 81 -3.67 -19.36 -28.93
CA PRO A 81 -2.37 -19.28 -29.58
C PRO A 81 -1.56 -20.57 -29.33
N TYR A 82 -0.60 -20.82 -30.22
CA TYR A 82 0.40 -21.86 -29.99
C TYR A 82 1.21 -21.56 -28.72
N PHE A 83 1.41 -22.58 -27.88
CA PHE A 83 2.24 -22.47 -26.69
C PHE A 83 3.73 -22.59 -27.06
N PRO A 84 4.55 -21.56 -26.79
CA PRO A 84 5.90 -21.46 -27.36
C PRO A 84 6.96 -22.30 -26.63
N GLY A 85 6.66 -22.81 -25.43
CA GLY A 85 7.60 -23.57 -24.60
C GLY A 85 7.55 -25.08 -24.77
N ASP A 86 8.53 -25.77 -24.20
CA ASP A 86 8.49 -27.23 -24.03
C ASP A 86 7.74 -27.58 -22.73
N GLU A 87 6.46 -27.95 -22.86
CA GLU A 87 5.59 -28.24 -21.72
C GLU A 87 6.16 -29.38 -20.82
N THR A 88 6.86 -30.36 -21.39
CA THR A 88 7.42 -31.48 -20.61
C THR A 88 8.60 -31.01 -19.76
N VAL A 89 9.52 -30.25 -20.36
CA VAL A 89 10.67 -29.67 -19.66
C VAL A 89 10.19 -28.72 -18.56
N GLU A 90 9.26 -27.81 -18.88
CA GLU A 90 8.72 -26.83 -17.94
C GLU A 90 7.96 -27.46 -16.78
N ARG A 91 7.21 -28.52 -17.04
CA ARG A 91 6.54 -29.29 -15.97
C ARG A 91 7.52 -29.99 -15.05
N THR A 92 8.66 -30.44 -15.58
CA THR A 92 9.66 -31.19 -14.84
C THR A 92 10.31 -30.30 -13.78
N TYR A 93 10.88 -29.15 -14.16
CA TYR A 93 11.51 -28.27 -13.16
C TYR A 93 10.50 -27.56 -12.26
N ARG A 94 9.27 -27.29 -12.72
CA ARG A 94 8.19 -26.89 -11.81
C ARG A 94 7.98 -27.94 -10.71
N GLY A 95 8.10 -29.23 -11.03
CA GLY A 95 8.07 -30.31 -10.04
C GLY A 95 9.18 -30.14 -8.99
N TRP A 96 10.40 -29.83 -9.40
CA TRP A 96 11.52 -29.57 -8.49
C TRP A 96 11.26 -28.37 -7.58
N ILE A 97 10.73 -27.27 -8.13
CA ILE A 97 10.39 -26.07 -7.34
C ILE A 97 9.30 -26.40 -6.30
N ARG A 98 8.27 -27.13 -6.70
CA ARG A 98 7.19 -27.55 -5.80
C ARG A 98 7.67 -28.48 -4.69
N TRP A 99 8.58 -29.41 -5.00
CA TRP A 99 9.24 -30.25 -4.01
C TRP A 99 10.01 -29.41 -2.99
N ASN A 100 10.91 -28.56 -3.47
CA ASN A 100 11.76 -27.73 -2.61
C ASN A 100 10.96 -26.77 -1.73
N ALA A 101 9.89 -26.18 -2.26
CA ALA A 101 9.00 -25.32 -1.47
C ALA A 101 8.31 -26.08 -0.33
N ALA A 102 7.83 -27.30 -0.59
CA ALA A 102 7.17 -28.13 0.41
C ALA A 102 8.14 -28.69 1.47
N VAL A 103 9.32 -29.12 1.03
CA VAL A 103 10.41 -29.55 1.91
C VAL A 103 10.85 -28.40 2.81
N MET A 104 11.10 -27.20 2.27
CA MET A 104 11.54 -26.04 3.05
C MET A 104 10.58 -25.73 4.20
N VAL A 105 9.29 -25.65 3.91
CA VAL A 105 8.27 -25.38 4.95
C VAL A 105 8.22 -26.51 5.98
N THR A 106 8.35 -27.77 5.54
CA THR A 106 8.35 -28.94 6.42
C THR A 106 9.59 -28.96 7.33
N ARG A 107 10.81 -28.74 6.80
CA ARG A 107 12.06 -28.63 7.57
C ARG A 107 12.01 -27.50 8.60
N ALA A 108 11.30 -26.41 8.30
CA ALA A 108 11.08 -25.30 9.23
C ALA A 108 10.16 -25.66 10.42
N GLN A 109 9.46 -26.81 10.38
CA GLN A 109 8.64 -27.31 11.50
C GLN A 109 9.38 -28.30 12.41
N ARG A 110 10.69 -28.50 12.21
CA ARG A 110 11.50 -29.39 13.06
C ARG A 110 11.46 -28.96 14.53
N PRO A 111 11.63 -29.90 15.48
CA PRO A 111 11.72 -29.57 16.91
C PRO A 111 12.76 -28.48 17.18
N GLY A 112 12.41 -27.51 18.02
CA GLY A 112 13.25 -26.36 18.35
C GLY A 112 13.11 -25.14 17.41
N VAL A 113 12.43 -25.28 16.26
CA VAL A 113 12.20 -24.17 15.31
C VAL A 113 10.72 -23.81 15.19
N GLY A 114 9.89 -24.66 14.56
CA GLY A 114 8.42 -24.50 14.58
C GLY A 114 7.86 -23.17 14.06
N VAL A 115 8.49 -22.53 13.07
CA VAL A 115 8.20 -21.15 12.62
C VAL A 115 7.00 -21.01 11.66
N GLY A 116 6.29 -22.11 11.39
CA GLY A 116 5.19 -22.16 10.42
C GLY A 116 5.61 -21.98 8.96
N GLY A 117 4.65 -21.70 8.08
CA GLY A 117 4.84 -21.59 6.62
C GLY A 117 3.67 -22.20 5.85
N HIS A 118 3.50 -21.83 4.58
CA HIS A 118 2.37 -22.27 3.76
C HIS A 118 2.85 -23.11 2.58
N ILE A 119 2.31 -24.32 2.44
CA ILE A 119 2.62 -25.21 1.30
C ILE A 119 1.59 -25.03 0.19
N SER A 120 0.32 -24.88 0.59
CA SER A 120 -0.83 -25.06 -0.28
C SER A 120 -1.17 -23.87 -1.18
N SER A 121 -0.81 -22.65 -0.74
CA SER A 121 -1.00 -21.43 -1.55
C SER A 121 -0.10 -21.48 -2.79
N TYR A 122 1.21 -21.68 -2.62
CA TYR A 122 2.12 -21.81 -3.76
C TYR A 122 1.75 -23.00 -4.67
N ALA A 123 1.33 -24.14 -4.11
CA ALA A 123 0.90 -25.29 -4.93
C ALA A 123 -0.24 -24.95 -5.91
N SER A 124 -1.12 -24.01 -5.56
CA SER A 124 -2.18 -23.53 -6.47
C SER A 124 -1.71 -22.50 -7.51
N LEU A 125 -0.62 -21.79 -7.22
CA LEU A 125 -0.05 -20.73 -8.06
C LEU A 125 1.09 -21.19 -8.96
N ALA A 126 1.70 -22.36 -8.67
CA ALA A 126 2.93 -22.80 -9.32
C ALA A 126 2.85 -22.73 -10.86
N THR A 127 1.78 -23.21 -11.47
CA THR A 127 1.63 -23.14 -12.94
C THR A 127 1.51 -21.71 -13.46
N LEU A 128 0.77 -20.85 -12.76
CA LEU A 128 0.58 -19.44 -13.13
C LEU A 128 1.92 -18.69 -13.09
N TYR A 129 2.70 -18.89 -12.03
CA TYR A 129 4.01 -18.27 -11.87
C TYR A 129 4.98 -18.77 -12.94
N GLU A 130 5.05 -20.08 -13.16
CA GLU A 130 6.01 -20.65 -14.10
C GLU A 130 5.77 -20.21 -15.54
N VAL A 131 4.51 -20.16 -16.00
CA VAL A 131 4.18 -19.58 -17.32
C VAL A 131 4.62 -18.12 -17.39
N GLY A 132 4.38 -17.34 -16.33
CA GLY A 132 4.86 -15.97 -16.21
C GLY A 132 6.38 -15.85 -16.30
N PHE A 133 7.13 -16.63 -15.50
CA PHE A 133 8.59 -16.63 -15.48
C PHE A 133 9.23 -17.08 -16.80
N ASN A 134 8.59 -18.00 -17.52
CA ASN A 134 9.16 -18.58 -18.74
C ASN A 134 8.92 -17.72 -19.99
N HIS A 135 7.83 -16.94 -20.00
CA HIS A 135 7.36 -16.30 -21.24
C HIS A 135 7.02 -14.81 -21.13
N PHE A 136 6.82 -14.26 -19.93
CA PHE A 136 6.28 -12.90 -19.78
C PHE A 136 7.16 -11.99 -18.92
N PHE A 137 7.51 -12.40 -17.71
CA PHE A 137 8.09 -11.48 -16.73
C PHE A 137 9.49 -11.01 -17.11
N ARG A 138 9.61 -9.73 -17.44
CA ARG A 138 10.88 -9.09 -17.78
C ARG A 138 11.70 -8.79 -16.53
N GLY A 139 12.94 -9.28 -16.48
CA GLY A 139 13.91 -8.95 -15.44
C GLY A 139 14.48 -7.54 -15.61
N LYS A 140 15.15 -7.03 -14.58
CA LYS A 140 15.65 -5.64 -14.53
C LYS A 140 16.68 -5.29 -15.60
N SER A 141 17.30 -6.27 -16.26
CA SER A 141 18.27 -6.08 -17.35
C SER A 141 17.65 -6.19 -18.74
N HIS A 142 16.34 -6.36 -18.86
CA HIS A 142 15.66 -6.35 -20.16
C HIS A 142 15.74 -4.94 -20.79
N PRO A 143 15.94 -4.80 -22.12
CA PRO A 143 16.08 -3.50 -22.78
C PRO A 143 14.89 -2.55 -22.58
N GLY A 144 13.67 -3.08 -22.59
CA GLY A 144 12.43 -2.32 -22.28
C GLY A 144 12.20 -2.04 -20.79
N GLY A 145 13.18 -2.33 -19.93
CA GLY A 145 13.01 -2.32 -18.47
C GLY A 145 12.40 -3.61 -17.92
N GLY A 146 12.44 -3.75 -16.59
CA GLY A 146 11.88 -4.92 -15.90
C GLY A 146 10.42 -4.72 -15.49
N ASP A 147 9.66 -5.80 -15.47
CA ASP A 147 8.28 -5.81 -14.98
C ASP A 147 8.23 -5.68 -13.45
N HIS A 148 7.04 -5.32 -12.97
CA HIS A 148 6.72 -5.16 -11.56
C HIS A 148 5.81 -6.30 -11.13
N VAL A 149 6.35 -7.32 -10.46
CA VAL A 149 5.58 -8.53 -10.08
C VAL A 149 5.30 -8.55 -8.59
N PHE A 150 4.05 -8.28 -8.23
CA PHE A 150 3.54 -8.33 -6.87
C PHE A 150 3.15 -9.77 -6.56
N PHE A 151 4.14 -10.56 -6.14
CA PHE A 151 3.93 -11.94 -5.73
C PHE A 151 3.03 -12.03 -4.50
N GLN A 152 2.15 -13.03 -4.44
CA GLN A 152 1.30 -13.26 -3.27
C GLN A 152 2.18 -13.64 -2.08
N GLY A 153 2.05 -12.92 -0.96
CA GLY A 153 2.99 -13.04 0.17
C GLY A 153 3.16 -14.48 0.68
N HIS A 154 2.06 -15.20 0.89
CA HIS A 154 2.07 -16.58 1.37
C HIS A 154 2.65 -17.61 0.38
N ALA A 155 2.88 -17.22 -0.88
CA ALA A 155 3.52 -18.06 -1.90
C ALA A 155 5.04 -17.86 -1.97
N SER A 156 5.63 -17.08 -1.05
CA SER A 156 7.09 -16.86 -0.95
C SER A 156 7.94 -18.16 -0.99
N PRO A 157 7.50 -19.33 -0.46
CA PRO A 157 8.31 -20.54 -0.55
C PRO A 157 8.63 -20.98 -1.98
N GLY A 158 7.72 -20.73 -2.93
CA GLY A 158 7.95 -21.03 -4.34
C GLY A 158 9.03 -20.16 -4.96
N ASN A 159 9.05 -18.87 -4.64
CA ASN A 159 10.05 -17.93 -5.14
C ASN A 159 11.45 -18.26 -4.58
N TYR A 160 11.55 -18.64 -3.31
CA TYR A 160 12.82 -19.11 -2.73
C TYR A 160 13.28 -20.44 -3.34
N ALA A 161 12.37 -21.40 -3.51
CA ALA A 161 12.66 -22.68 -4.14
C ALA A 161 13.14 -22.51 -5.60
N ARG A 162 12.54 -21.58 -6.34
CA ARG A 162 12.99 -21.23 -7.69
C ARG A 162 14.37 -20.57 -7.65
N ALA A 163 14.58 -19.60 -6.77
CA ALA A 163 15.87 -18.93 -6.61
C ALA A 163 17.01 -19.89 -6.23
N PHE A 164 16.72 -20.95 -5.46
CA PHE A 164 17.66 -22.02 -5.17
C PHE A 164 18.05 -22.81 -6.43
N LEU A 165 17.09 -23.18 -7.29
CA LEU A 165 17.40 -23.82 -8.57
C LEU A 165 18.19 -22.89 -9.50
N GLU A 166 17.87 -21.60 -9.49
CA GLU A 166 18.60 -20.54 -10.22
C GLU A 166 20.02 -20.31 -9.68
N GLY A 167 20.41 -20.93 -8.56
CA GLY A 167 21.71 -20.75 -7.92
C GLY A 167 21.88 -19.42 -7.18
N ARG A 168 20.78 -18.71 -6.89
CA ARG A 168 20.78 -17.44 -6.14
C ARG A 168 20.66 -17.62 -4.63
N LEU A 169 20.18 -18.77 -4.20
CA LEU A 169 20.10 -19.18 -2.80
C LEU A 169 20.75 -20.54 -2.64
N THR A 170 21.38 -20.76 -1.49
CA THR A 170 21.96 -22.03 -1.08
C THR A 170 20.95 -22.85 -0.27
N GLU A 171 21.25 -24.14 -0.08
CA GLU A 171 20.46 -24.99 0.82
C GLU A 171 20.43 -24.43 2.26
N ARG A 172 21.58 -23.90 2.74
CA ARG A 172 21.67 -23.29 4.07
C ARG A 172 20.78 -22.05 4.20
N ASP A 173 20.61 -21.29 3.13
CA ASP A 173 19.66 -20.16 3.10
C ASP A 173 18.22 -20.66 3.26
N LEU A 174 17.85 -21.73 2.56
CA LEU A 174 16.50 -22.31 2.68
C LEU A 174 16.22 -22.84 4.10
N ASP A 175 17.23 -23.38 4.78
CA ASP A 175 17.14 -23.79 6.19
C ASP A 175 16.97 -22.61 7.16
N GLY A 176 17.32 -21.39 6.71
CA GLY A 176 17.08 -20.10 7.36
C GLY A 176 15.68 -19.53 7.12
N PHE A 177 14.76 -20.26 6.48
CA PHE A 177 13.39 -19.80 6.26
C PHE A 177 12.69 -19.42 7.57
N ARG A 178 12.25 -18.16 7.66
CA ARG A 178 11.62 -17.50 8.82
C ARG A 178 12.51 -17.40 10.07
N GLN A 179 13.82 -17.56 9.92
CA GLN A 179 14.80 -17.43 10.98
C GLN A 179 15.77 -16.29 10.65
N GLU A 180 15.28 -15.05 10.63
CA GLU A 180 16.09 -13.91 10.13
C GLU A 180 17.32 -13.58 10.97
N TYR A 181 17.30 -13.90 12.27
CA TYR A 181 18.43 -13.69 13.18
C TYR A 181 19.04 -14.99 13.72
N SER A 182 18.25 -16.07 13.81
CA SER A 182 18.67 -17.36 14.37
C SER A 182 18.98 -18.42 13.31
N HIS A 183 19.11 -18.03 12.04
CA HIS A 183 19.40 -18.94 10.93
C HIS A 183 20.70 -19.74 11.17
N PRO A 184 20.90 -20.85 10.44
CA PRO A 184 22.15 -21.59 10.48
C PRO A 184 23.38 -20.71 10.18
N GLU A 185 24.50 -21.02 10.83
CA GLU A 185 25.82 -20.45 10.50
C GLU A 185 26.15 -20.71 9.01
N ASP A 186 26.72 -19.71 8.34
CA ASP A 186 27.02 -19.69 6.88
C ASP A 186 25.82 -19.69 5.92
N GLY A 187 24.58 -19.62 6.40
CA GLY A 187 23.39 -19.30 5.59
C GLY A 187 22.89 -17.88 5.88
N ARG A 188 22.01 -17.35 5.04
CA ARG A 188 21.24 -16.13 5.35
C ARG A 188 19.86 -16.48 5.89
N GLY A 189 19.32 -15.61 6.74
CA GLY A 189 17.92 -15.65 7.10
C GLY A 189 17.03 -15.26 5.92
N LEU A 190 15.92 -15.98 5.71
CA LEU A 190 14.92 -15.63 4.71
C LEU A 190 13.65 -15.13 5.38
N PRO A 191 13.16 -13.92 5.06
CA PRO A 191 11.93 -13.42 5.64
C PRO A 191 10.75 -14.29 5.25
N SER A 192 9.73 -14.27 6.10
CA SER A 192 8.53 -15.09 5.88
C SER A 192 7.78 -14.74 4.58
N TYR A 193 7.79 -13.47 4.21
CA TYR A 193 7.06 -12.89 3.08
C TYR A 193 7.92 -11.85 2.34
N PRO A 194 7.42 -11.24 1.27
CA PRO A 194 8.12 -10.18 0.55
C PRO A 194 8.35 -8.93 1.41
N HIS A 195 9.49 -8.88 2.11
CA HIS A 195 9.89 -7.76 2.96
C HIS A 195 11.20 -7.17 2.42
N PRO A 196 11.17 -6.13 1.57
CA PRO A 196 12.37 -5.51 1.02
C PRO A 196 13.32 -5.01 2.11
N ARG A 197 12.82 -4.48 3.22
CA ARG A 197 13.67 -4.06 4.35
C ARG A 197 14.44 -5.22 4.99
N ARG A 198 13.94 -6.46 4.87
CA ARG A 198 14.58 -7.67 5.41
C ARG A 198 15.43 -8.42 4.39
N MET A 199 15.20 -8.20 3.09
CA MET A 199 15.97 -8.82 2.01
C MET A 199 16.12 -7.83 0.83
N PRO A 200 16.93 -6.75 1.01
CA PRO A 200 16.91 -5.56 0.16
C PRO A 200 17.47 -5.76 -1.25
N ASP A 201 18.10 -6.90 -1.50
CA ASP A 201 18.64 -7.36 -2.78
C ASP A 201 17.68 -8.32 -3.53
N PHE A 202 16.58 -8.74 -2.89
CA PHE A 202 15.70 -9.79 -3.40
C PHE A 202 14.25 -9.31 -3.58
N TRP A 203 13.56 -8.94 -2.51
CA TRP A 203 12.14 -8.58 -2.55
C TRP A 203 11.91 -7.14 -2.96
N GLU A 204 10.82 -6.89 -3.67
CA GLU A 204 10.51 -5.58 -4.26
C GLU A 204 9.22 -4.94 -3.72
N TYR A 205 8.18 -5.73 -3.44
CA TYR A 205 6.85 -5.24 -3.07
C TYR A 205 6.30 -6.01 -1.87
N PRO A 206 5.96 -5.33 -0.75
CA PRO A 206 5.24 -5.93 0.37
C PRO A 206 3.77 -6.21 0.03
N THR A 207 3.34 -7.47 0.15
CA THR A 207 2.01 -7.92 -0.33
C THR A 207 1.26 -8.80 0.66
N VAL A 208 1.81 -9.05 1.85
CA VAL A 208 1.18 -10.00 2.79
C VAL A 208 0.05 -9.36 3.61
N SER A 209 0.07 -8.04 3.83
CA SER A 209 -1.12 -7.32 4.24
C SER A 209 -2.04 -7.23 3.02
N MET A 210 -3.06 -8.07 3.01
CA MET A 210 -3.96 -8.26 1.87
C MET A 210 -4.69 -6.94 1.56
N GLY A 211 -4.95 -6.67 0.28
CA GLY A 211 -5.57 -5.41 -0.15
C GLY A 211 -4.59 -4.27 -0.45
N LEU A 212 -3.44 -4.19 0.24
CA LEU A 212 -2.44 -3.15 -0.05
C LEU A 212 -1.70 -3.39 -1.38
N GLY A 213 -1.42 -4.66 -1.70
CA GLY A 213 -0.79 -5.08 -2.95
C GLY A 213 -1.56 -4.62 -4.20
N PRO A 214 -2.86 -4.93 -4.35
CA PRO A 214 -3.66 -4.47 -5.49
C PRO A 214 -3.79 -2.95 -5.54
N ALA A 215 -3.97 -2.26 -4.41
CA ALA A 215 -3.99 -0.80 -4.36
C ALA A 215 -2.67 -0.21 -4.91
N GLN A 216 -1.52 -0.68 -4.40
CA GLN A 216 -0.22 -0.25 -4.89
C GLN A 216 -0.01 -0.59 -6.37
N ALA A 217 -0.42 -1.77 -6.85
CA ALA A 217 -0.23 -2.17 -8.24
C ALA A 217 -0.94 -1.23 -9.23
N ILE A 218 -2.15 -0.76 -8.89
CA ILE A 218 -2.86 0.26 -9.69
C ILE A 218 -2.03 1.55 -9.78
N TYR A 219 -1.56 2.06 -8.64
CA TYR A 219 -0.78 3.28 -8.61
C TYR A 219 0.63 3.13 -9.19
N GLN A 220 1.23 1.94 -9.12
CA GLN A 220 2.49 1.61 -9.78
C GLN A 220 2.36 1.66 -11.30
N ALA A 221 1.25 1.15 -11.85
CA ALA A 221 0.95 1.23 -13.28
C ALA A 221 0.70 2.67 -13.74
N TRP A 222 0.00 3.47 -12.93
CA TRP A 222 -0.18 4.89 -13.17
C TRP A 222 1.13 5.68 -13.09
N VAL A 223 2.02 5.35 -12.14
CA VAL A 223 3.36 5.94 -12.02
C VAL A 223 4.23 5.59 -13.23
N ASN A 224 4.13 4.38 -13.80
CA ASN A 224 4.81 4.08 -15.07
C ASN A 224 4.35 5.06 -16.16
N LYS A 225 3.02 5.22 -16.36
CA LYS A 225 2.47 6.19 -17.32
C LYS A 225 2.92 7.62 -17.01
N TYR A 226 3.03 7.99 -15.72
CA TYR A 226 3.54 9.30 -15.28
C TYR A 226 5.00 9.51 -15.68
N LEU A 227 5.89 8.55 -15.41
CA LEU A 227 7.31 8.66 -15.74
C LEU A 227 7.55 8.72 -17.25
N HIS A 228 6.83 7.90 -18.02
CA HIS A 228 6.87 7.92 -19.49
C HIS A 228 6.31 9.25 -20.03
N GLY A 229 5.10 9.63 -19.58
CA GLY A 229 4.44 10.87 -19.95
C GLY A 229 5.35 12.07 -19.72
N ARG A 230 5.93 12.21 -18.52
CA ARG A 230 6.84 13.32 -18.15
C ARG A 230 8.23 13.27 -18.80
N GLY A 231 8.52 12.24 -19.60
CA GLY A 231 9.83 12.03 -20.23
C GLY A 231 10.96 11.85 -19.22
N ILE A 232 10.66 11.28 -18.04
CA ILE A 232 11.64 11.00 -16.99
C ILE A 232 12.34 9.67 -17.27
N LYS A 233 11.56 8.65 -17.63
CA LYS A 233 12.04 7.34 -18.03
C LYS A 233 11.05 6.73 -19.00
N ASP A 234 11.56 6.10 -20.05
CA ASP A 234 10.71 5.27 -20.88
C ASP A 234 10.33 3.99 -20.15
N THR A 235 9.03 3.84 -19.88
CA THR A 235 8.44 2.68 -19.23
C THR A 235 7.37 2.02 -20.09
N SER A 236 7.32 2.30 -21.41
CA SER A 236 6.26 1.81 -22.30
C SER A 236 6.19 0.29 -22.35
N ASP A 237 7.33 -0.37 -22.18
CA ASP A 237 7.48 -1.83 -22.19
C ASP A 237 7.43 -2.45 -20.79
N GLN A 238 7.21 -1.67 -19.73
CA GLN A 238 7.13 -2.22 -18.37
C GLN A 238 5.69 -2.56 -18.00
N HIS A 239 5.47 -3.79 -17.54
CA HIS A 239 4.15 -4.27 -17.13
C HIS A 239 4.05 -4.48 -15.62
N VAL A 240 2.87 -4.21 -15.05
CA VAL A 240 2.57 -4.47 -13.64
C VAL A 240 1.69 -5.72 -13.53
N TRP A 241 2.15 -6.70 -12.75
CA TRP A 241 1.46 -7.95 -12.49
C TRP A 241 1.11 -8.06 -11.01
N ALA A 242 -0.18 -8.11 -10.67
CA ALA A 242 -0.65 -8.32 -9.31
C ALA A 242 -1.21 -9.72 -9.11
N TYR A 243 -0.56 -10.56 -8.30
CA TYR A 243 -1.05 -11.89 -7.97
C TYR A 243 -1.82 -11.88 -6.67
N LEU A 244 -3.12 -12.14 -6.78
CA LEU A 244 -4.09 -11.92 -5.71
C LEU A 244 -4.81 -13.22 -5.35
N GLY A 245 -5.28 -13.32 -4.11
CA GLY A 245 -6.23 -14.36 -3.70
C GLY A 245 -7.67 -13.93 -3.96
N ASP A 246 -8.55 -14.85 -4.35
CA ASP A 246 -9.99 -14.58 -4.40
C ASP A 246 -10.59 -14.20 -3.04
N GLY A 247 -10.08 -14.76 -1.94
CA GLY A 247 -10.42 -14.33 -0.58
C GLY A 247 -9.88 -12.94 -0.21
N GLU A 248 -8.67 -12.58 -0.69
CA GLU A 248 -8.08 -11.24 -0.51
C GLU A 248 -8.92 -10.15 -1.19
N MET A 249 -9.66 -10.51 -2.25
CA MET A 249 -10.58 -9.58 -2.88
C MET A 249 -11.71 -9.14 -1.95
N ASP A 250 -11.95 -9.75 -0.77
CA ASP A 250 -12.94 -9.22 0.19
C ASP A 250 -12.46 -7.93 0.89
N GLU A 251 -11.16 -7.63 0.88
CA GLU A 251 -10.63 -6.37 1.43
C GLU A 251 -11.12 -5.17 0.59
N PRO A 252 -11.62 -4.08 1.22
CA PRO A 252 -12.08 -2.90 0.50
C PRO A 252 -11.03 -2.32 -0.47
N GLU A 253 -9.76 -2.32 -0.08
CA GLU A 253 -8.62 -1.81 -0.84
C GLU A 253 -8.37 -2.61 -2.13
N SER A 254 -8.73 -3.90 -2.15
CA SER A 254 -8.59 -4.76 -3.33
C SER A 254 -9.51 -4.37 -4.49
N ARG A 255 -10.67 -3.75 -4.19
CA ARG A 255 -11.71 -3.43 -5.18
C ARG A 255 -12.05 -1.94 -5.27
N GLY A 256 -11.76 -1.16 -4.23
CA GLY A 256 -12.21 0.23 -4.08
C GLY A 256 -11.59 1.24 -5.04
N MET A 257 -10.59 0.82 -5.82
CA MET A 257 -9.82 1.69 -6.73
C MET A 257 -9.81 1.20 -8.19
N LEU A 258 -10.60 0.17 -8.52
CA LEU A 258 -10.63 -0.40 -9.88
C LEU A 258 -11.01 0.64 -10.94
N GLN A 259 -11.92 1.56 -10.62
CA GLN A 259 -12.34 2.65 -11.47
C GLN A 259 -11.18 3.58 -11.87
N GLN A 260 -10.20 3.79 -10.98
CA GLN A 260 -9.03 4.62 -11.28
C GLN A 260 -8.19 4.00 -12.40
N ALA A 261 -7.99 2.68 -12.36
CA ALA A 261 -7.21 1.99 -13.38
C ALA A 261 -7.88 2.03 -14.76
N ALA A 262 -9.21 1.90 -14.78
CA ALA A 262 -9.97 2.00 -16.02
C ALA A 262 -10.01 3.45 -16.55
N TRP A 263 -10.24 4.44 -15.69
CA TRP A 263 -10.28 5.85 -16.10
C TRP A 263 -8.95 6.39 -16.62
N GLN A 264 -7.83 5.85 -16.15
CA GLN A 264 -6.49 6.22 -16.62
C GLN A 264 -5.99 5.29 -17.74
N ASN A 265 -6.84 4.40 -18.28
CA ASN A 265 -6.50 3.41 -19.30
C ASN A 265 -5.18 2.67 -19.01
N LEU A 266 -5.05 2.10 -17.80
CA LEU A 266 -3.84 1.41 -17.36
C LEU A 266 -3.72 0.03 -18.00
N ASP A 267 -3.53 -0.02 -19.32
CA ASP A 267 -3.31 -1.24 -20.09
C ASP A 267 -1.96 -1.93 -19.81
N ASN A 268 -1.08 -1.27 -19.09
CA ASN A 268 0.15 -1.83 -18.52
C ASN A 268 -0.08 -2.53 -17.15
N LEU A 269 -1.33 -2.84 -16.80
CA LEU A 269 -1.71 -3.51 -15.56
C LEU A 269 -2.45 -4.82 -15.83
N THR A 270 -2.00 -5.89 -15.19
CA THR A 270 -2.72 -7.17 -15.15
C THR A 270 -2.86 -7.68 -13.73
N PHE A 271 -4.10 -7.82 -13.28
CA PHE A 271 -4.43 -8.58 -12.08
C PHE A 271 -4.58 -10.06 -12.44
N VAL A 272 -3.99 -10.94 -11.65
CA VAL A 272 -4.15 -12.39 -11.74
C VAL A 272 -4.74 -12.87 -10.42
N VAL A 273 -6.06 -13.04 -10.40
CA VAL A 273 -6.78 -13.52 -9.21
C VAL A 273 -6.80 -15.05 -9.24
N ASN A 274 -6.17 -15.64 -8.24
CA ASN A 274 -6.16 -17.08 -8.02
C ASN A 274 -7.49 -17.52 -7.38
N CYS A 275 -8.46 -17.87 -8.22
CA CYS A 275 -9.77 -18.34 -7.83
C CYS A 275 -9.74 -19.82 -7.46
N ASN A 276 -9.14 -20.16 -6.31
CA ASN A 276 -9.18 -21.51 -5.76
C ASN A 276 -10.50 -21.82 -5.02
N LEU A 277 -11.37 -20.80 -4.92
CA LEU A 277 -12.68 -20.69 -4.27
C LEU A 277 -12.65 -20.80 -2.75
N GLN A 278 -11.47 -20.80 -2.11
CA GLN A 278 -11.31 -20.90 -0.66
C GLN A 278 -10.55 -19.72 -0.08
N ARG A 279 -10.98 -19.28 1.11
CA ARG A 279 -10.19 -18.52 2.07
C ARG A 279 -9.66 -19.45 3.17
N LEU A 280 -9.19 -18.89 4.27
CA LEU A 280 -8.49 -19.65 5.31
C LEU A 280 -9.37 -20.74 5.96
N ASP A 281 -10.62 -20.42 6.29
CA ASP A 281 -11.54 -21.30 7.03
C ASP A 281 -12.70 -21.88 6.19
N GLY A 282 -12.59 -21.86 4.86
CA GLY A 282 -13.59 -22.44 3.96
C GLY A 282 -13.79 -21.65 2.66
N PRO A 283 -14.87 -21.91 1.91
CA PRO A 283 -15.14 -21.23 0.65
C PRO A 283 -15.33 -19.71 0.79
N VAL A 284 -14.97 -18.95 -0.25
CA VAL A 284 -15.20 -17.48 -0.29
C VAL A 284 -16.70 -17.17 -0.44
N ARG A 285 -17.37 -17.87 -1.39
CA ARG A 285 -18.82 -17.75 -1.66
C ARG A 285 -19.45 -19.14 -1.81
N GLY A 286 -19.55 -19.92 -0.73
CA GLY A 286 -20.02 -21.31 -0.79
C GLY A 286 -21.38 -21.51 -1.50
N ASN A 287 -22.35 -20.62 -1.27
CA ASN A 287 -23.67 -20.66 -1.91
C ASN A 287 -23.74 -19.87 -3.24
N GLY A 288 -22.63 -19.25 -3.64
CA GLY A 288 -22.54 -18.38 -4.81
C GLY A 288 -21.41 -18.80 -5.74
N LYS A 289 -20.92 -17.86 -6.53
CA LYS A 289 -19.83 -18.07 -7.51
C LYS A 289 -18.89 -16.86 -7.52
N ILE A 290 -17.77 -16.93 -6.80
CA ILE A 290 -16.84 -15.80 -6.64
C ILE A 290 -16.29 -15.31 -7.99
N ILE A 291 -16.04 -16.22 -8.94
CA ILE A 291 -15.58 -15.83 -10.29
C ILE A 291 -16.63 -14.96 -11.01
N ASN A 292 -17.93 -15.23 -10.85
CA ASN A 292 -18.98 -14.42 -11.47
C ASN A 292 -19.14 -13.07 -10.78
N GLU A 293 -19.07 -13.06 -9.44
CA GLU A 293 -19.08 -11.83 -8.65
C GLU A 293 -17.93 -10.90 -9.11
N LEU A 294 -16.70 -11.43 -9.15
CA LEU A 294 -15.54 -10.68 -9.62
C LEU A 294 -15.68 -10.26 -11.07
N GLU A 295 -16.10 -11.15 -11.99
CA GLU A 295 -16.32 -10.78 -13.39
C GLU A 295 -17.24 -9.56 -13.50
N SER A 296 -18.38 -9.60 -12.80
CA SER A 296 -19.36 -8.52 -12.87
C SER A 296 -18.82 -7.18 -12.35
N GLN A 297 -18.05 -7.21 -11.26
CA GLN A 297 -17.49 -6.01 -10.65
C GLN A 297 -16.36 -5.41 -11.47
N PHE A 298 -15.43 -6.23 -11.97
CA PHE A 298 -14.36 -5.77 -12.84
C PHE A 298 -14.89 -5.22 -14.17
N ARG A 299 -15.84 -5.90 -14.82
CA ARG A 299 -16.50 -5.37 -16.02
C ARG A 299 -17.26 -4.08 -15.71
N GLY A 300 -17.96 -4.02 -14.59
CA GLY A 300 -18.66 -2.81 -14.13
C GLY A 300 -17.72 -1.63 -13.88
N ALA A 301 -16.49 -1.90 -13.45
CA ALA A 301 -15.43 -0.91 -13.28
C ALA A 301 -14.69 -0.55 -14.58
N GLY A 302 -15.01 -1.16 -15.73
CA GLY A 302 -14.40 -0.85 -17.02
C GLY A 302 -13.14 -1.67 -17.36
N TRP A 303 -12.93 -2.81 -16.72
CA TRP A 303 -11.79 -3.69 -16.98
C TRP A 303 -12.09 -4.74 -18.07
N ASN A 304 -11.04 -5.14 -18.77
CA ASN A 304 -11.04 -6.37 -19.55
C ASN A 304 -10.98 -7.58 -18.61
N VAL A 305 -11.89 -8.54 -18.78
CA VAL A 305 -11.96 -9.74 -17.92
C VAL A 305 -11.74 -10.99 -18.75
N ILE A 306 -10.72 -11.76 -18.38
CA ILE A 306 -10.38 -13.06 -18.97
C ILE A 306 -10.56 -14.15 -17.92
N LYS A 307 -11.51 -15.05 -18.13
CA LYS A 307 -11.73 -16.22 -17.26
C LYS A 307 -10.96 -17.42 -17.79
N VAL A 308 -10.21 -18.07 -16.89
CA VAL A 308 -9.47 -19.31 -17.16
C VAL A 308 -10.04 -20.39 -16.24
N VAL A 309 -11.16 -20.99 -16.65
CA VAL A 309 -12.02 -21.85 -15.81
C VAL A 309 -11.69 -23.34 -15.95
N TRP A 310 -11.51 -23.83 -17.17
CA TRP A 310 -11.39 -25.25 -17.50
C TRP A 310 -10.12 -25.57 -18.29
N GLY A 311 -9.48 -26.70 -17.97
CA GLY A 311 -8.32 -27.21 -18.71
C GLY A 311 -8.69 -27.79 -20.07
N ARG A 312 -7.70 -28.06 -20.93
CA ARG A 312 -7.93 -28.55 -22.30
C ARG A 312 -8.71 -29.87 -22.39
N GLU A 313 -8.69 -30.66 -21.31
CA GLU A 313 -9.42 -31.93 -21.26
C GLU A 313 -10.95 -31.73 -21.36
N TRP A 314 -11.45 -30.52 -21.09
CA TRP A 314 -12.86 -30.18 -21.25
C TRP A 314 -13.24 -29.77 -22.67
N ASP A 315 -12.29 -29.42 -23.54
CA ASP A 315 -12.58 -28.83 -24.86
C ASP A 315 -13.41 -29.79 -25.73
N THR A 316 -13.10 -31.09 -25.69
CA THR A 316 -13.85 -32.11 -26.44
C THR A 316 -15.28 -32.25 -25.93
N LEU A 317 -15.49 -32.19 -24.61
CA LEU A 317 -16.82 -32.27 -24.00
C LEU A 317 -17.66 -31.03 -24.32
N LEU A 318 -17.06 -29.83 -24.23
CA LEU A 318 -17.72 -28.58 -24.55
C LEU A 318 -18.10 -28.50 -26.04
N ASN A 319 -17.25 -28.98 -26.95
CA ASN A 319 -17.57 -29.06 -28.38
C ASN A 319 -18.67 -30.09 -28.70
N ALA A 320 -18.77 -31.14 -27.90
CA ALA A 320 -19.81 -32.18 -28.02
C ALA A 320 -21.16 -31.77 -27.41
N ASP A 321 -21.20 -30.76 -26.53
CA ASP A 321 -22.40 -30.28 -25.83
C ASP A 321 -23.33 -29.45 -26.74
N LYS A 322 -24.00 -30.12 -27.69
CA LYS A 322 -24.88 -29.46 -28.67
C LYS A 322 -26.10 -28.79 -28.03
N ASP A 323 -26.58 -29.34 -26.92
CA ASP A 323 -27.77 -28.85 -26.21
C ASP A 323 -27.44 -27.81 -25.13
N ARG A 324 -26.16 -27.43 -24.99
CA ARG A 324 -25.65 -26.53 -23.93
C ARG A 324 -25.99 -26.98 -22.51
N ALA A 325 -26.19 -28.28 -22.30
CA ALA A 325 -26.57 -28.87 -21.02
C ALA A 325 -25.38 -28.85 -20.04
N LEU A 326 -24.17 -29.11 -20.54
CA LEU A 326 -22.94 -29.05 -19.74
C LEU A 326 -22.64 -27.61 -19.30
N VAL A 327 -22.75 -26.66 -20.21
CA VAL A 327 -22.59 -25.23 -19.89
C VAL A 327 -23.62 -24.77 -18.86
N ASN A 328 -24.87 -25.23 -18.96
CA ASN A 328 -25.91 -24.93 -17.97
C ASN A 328 -25.57 -25.49 -16.57
N LEU A 329 -25.06 -26.72 -16.48
CA LEU A 329 -24.59 -27.26 -15.20
C LEU A 329 -23.44 -26.42 -14.62
N MET A 330 -22.44 -26.06 -15.43
CA MET A 330 -21.32 -25.23 -14.99
C MET A 330 -21.78 -23.85 -14.45
N ASN A 331 -22.81 -23.27 -15.07
CA ASN A 331 -23.40 -21.99 -14.65
C ASN A 331 -24.15 -22.08 -13.32
N THR A 332 -24.88 -23.17 -13.09
CA THR A 332 -25.82 -23.30 -11.96
C THR A 332 -25.18 -23.90 -10.71
N ILE A 333 -24.08 -24.63 -10.85
CA ILE A 333 -23.40 -25.26 -9.72
C ILE A 333 -22.66 -24.21 -8.88
N PRO A 334 -22.90 -24.17 -7.55
CA PRO A 334 -22.26 -23.21 -6.65
C PRO A 334 -20.81 -23.62 -6.32
N ASP A 335 -20.01 -22.68 -5.82
CA ASP A 335 -18.61 -22.93 -5.47
C ASP A 335 -18.46 -24.03 -4.40
N GLY A 336 -19.40 -24.12 -3.45
CA GLY A 336 -19.40 -25.17 -2.42
C GLY A 336 -19.49 -26.59 -3.00
N ASP A 337 -20.30 -26.78 -4.05
CA ASP A 337 -20.36 -28.06 -4.77
C ASP A 337 -19.06 -28.33 -5.51
N PHE A 338 -18.48 -27.33 -6.18
CA PHE A 338 -17.17 -27.47 -6.84
C PHE A 338 -16.02 -27.81 -5.89
N GLN A 339 -16.08 -27.34 -4.64
CA GLN A 339 -15.14 -27.75 -3.60
C GLN A 339 -15.38 -29.21 -3.18
N THR A 340 -16.64 -29.59 -2.99
CA THR A 340 -17.02 -30.97 -2.65
C THR A 340 -16.56 -31.98 -3.70
N TYR A 341 -16.72 -31.66 -4.99
CA TYR A 341 -16.27 -32.51 -6.08
C TYR A 341 -14.77 -32.80 -6.05
N ARG A 342 -13.95 -31.82 -5.67
CA ARG A 342 -12.49 -32.01 -5.55
C ARG A 342 -12.04 -32.65 -4.26
N ALA A 343 -12.94 -32.82 -3.29
CA ALA A 343 -12.68 -33.54 -2.05
C ALA A 343 -13.06 -35.03 -2.10
N ASN A 344 -13.62 -35.50 -3.23
CA ASN A 344 -14.06 -36.88 -3.48
C ASN A 344 -13.25 -37.50 -4.65
N ASP A 345 -13.92 -38.22 -5.57
CA ASP A 345 -13.33 -38.97 -6.68
C ASP A 345 -14.13 -38.82 -8.00
N GLY A 346 -13.68 -39.50 -9.06
CA GLY A 346 -14.32 -39.45 -10.37
C GLY A 346 -15.74 -40.04 -10.42
N ALA A 347 -16.01 -41.09 -9.65
CA ALA A 347 -17.33 -41.71 -9.54
C ALA A 347 -18.35 -40.71 -8.95
N TYR A 348 -17.94 -40.01 -7.88
CA TYR A 348 -18.74 -38.96 -7.27
C TYR A 348 -19.03 -37.81 -8.25
N ILE A 349 -18.05 -37.39 -9.06
CA ILE A 349 -18.25 -36.36 -10.09
C ILE A 349 -19.22 -36.86 -11.18
N ARG A 350 -19.09 -38.12 -11.63
CA ARG A 350 -20.01 -38.70 -12.60
C ARG A 350 -21.45 -38.64 -12.11
N GLU A 351 -21.70 -39.02 -10.85
CA GLU A 351 -23.04 -39.07 -10.29
C GLU A 351 -23.59 -37.69 -9.93
N HIS A 352 -22.81 -36.87 -9.24
CA HIS A 352 -23.29 -35.64 -8.61
C HIS A 352 -23.02 -34.36 -9.40
N PHE A 353 -22.21 -34.41 -10.47
CA PHE A 353 -22.09 -33.33 -11.45
C PHE A 353 -22.77 -33.75 -12.75
N PHE A 354 -22.19 -34.68 -13.51
CA PHE A 354 -22.73 -35.08 -14.82
C PHE A 354 -24.10 -35.77 -14.73
N GLY A 355 -24.38 -36.49 -13.65
CA GLY A 355 -25.64 -37.17 -13.42
C GLY A 355 -26.82 -36.25 -13.07
N ARG A 356 -26.59 -34.95 -12.86
CA ARG A 356 -27.66 -33.97 -12.63
C ARG A 356 -28.51 -33.68 -13.88
N ASP A 357 -27.98 -33.97 -15.07
CA ASP A 357 -28.71 -33.92 -16.34
C ASP A 357 -28.42 -35.19 -17.16
N PRO A 358 -29.44 -35.93 -17.64
CA PRO A 358 -29.21 -37.13 -18.45
C PRO A 358 -28.34 -36.90 -19.70
N ARG A 359 -28.42 -35.71 -20.32
CA ARG A 359 -27.64 -35.34 -21.50
C ARG A 359 -26.15 -35.21 -21.16
N THR A 360 -25.82 -34.63 -20.01
CA THR A 360 -24.42 -34.51 -19.57
C THR A 360 -23.85 -35.82 -19.07
N LYS A 361 -24.70 -36.71 -18.51
CA LYS A 361 -24.29 -38.07 -18.15
C LYS A 361 -23.91 -38.89 -19.39
N GLU A 362 -24.65 -38.71 -20.48
CA GLU A 362 -24.39 -39.35 -21.77
C GLU A 362 -23.05 -38.88 -22.38
N LEU A 363 -22.70 -37.60 -22.24
CA LEU A 363 -21.41 -37.04 -22.73
C LEU A 363 -20.19 -37.79 -22.16
N VAL A 364 -20.27 -38.28 -20.92
CA VAL A 364 -19.15 -38.95 -20.23
C VAL A 364 -19.30 -40.47 -20.13
N LYS A 365 -20.27 -41.07 -20.84
CA LYS A 365 -20.58 -42.50 -20.72
C LYS A 365 -19.38 -43.43 -21.03
N ASN A 366 -18.50 -42.99 -21.93
CA ASN A 366 -17.34 -43.75 -22.39
C ASN A 366 -16.05 -43.37 -21.66
N MET A 367 -16.09 -42.40 -20.75
CA MET A 367 -14.95 -42.03 -19.91
C MET A 367 -14.92 -42.96 -18.69
N SER A 368 -13.75 -43.39 -18.25
CA SER A 368 -13.58 -44.03 -16.94
C SER A 368 -13.71 -42.99 -15.81
N ASP A 369 -13.84 -43.44 -14.56
CA ASP A 369 -13.85 -42.51 -13.42
C ASP A 369 -12.49 -41.81 -13.26
N ASP A 370 -11.38 -42.47 -13.62
CA ASP A 370 -10.06 -41.84 -13.65
C ASP A 370 -9.95 -40.75 -14.74
N ASP A 371 -10.54 -40.99 -15.92
CA ASP A 371 -10.61 -39.97 -16.98
C ASP A 371 -11.40 -38.74 -16.49
N ILE A 372 -12.54 -38.96 -15.82
CA ILE A 372 -13.34 -37.87 -15.24
C ILE A 372 -12.57 -37.13 -14.15
N TRP A 373 -11.87 -37.85 -13.27
CA TRP A 373 -11.06 -37.25 -12.23
C TRP A 373 -9.92 -36.39 -12.79
N SER A 374 -9.34 -36.81 -13.92
CA SER A 374 -8.24 -36.15 -14.61
C SER A 374 -8.60 -34.80 -15.24
N LEU A 375 -9.89 -34.51 -15.45
CA LEU A 375 -10.38 -33.23 -15.97
C LEU A 375 -9.89 -32.07 -15.09
N LYS A 376 -9.10 -31.14 -15.63
CA LYS A 376 -8.45 -30.08 -14.82
C LYS A 376 -9.24 -28.78 -14.79
N ARG A 377 -9.00 -27.97 -13.75
CA ARG A 377 -9.36 -26.54 -13.75
C ARG A 377 -8.33 -25.77 -14.60
N GLY A 378 -8.76 -24.70 -15.26
CA GLY A 378 -7.97 -24.00 -16.27
C GLY A 378 -6.66 -23.39 -15.74
N GLY A 379 -6.65 -22.93 -14.49
CA GLY A 379 -5.44 -22.38 -13.84
C GLY A 379 -4.33 -23.41 -13.56
N HIS A 380 -4.50 -24.66 -14.01
CA HIS A 380 -3.46 -25.70 -14.00
C HIS A 380 -3.01 -26.14 -15.41
N ASP A 381 -3.52 -25.50 -16.46
CA ASP A 381 -3.17 -25.79 -17.85
C ASP A 381 -2.30 -24.68 -18.45
N TYR A 382 -1.07 -25.03 -18.85
CA TYR A 382 -0.09 -24.10 -19.44
C TYR A 382 -0.63 -23.36 -20.65
N ARG A 383 -1.39 -24.03 -21.53
CA ARG A 383 -1.89 -23.42 -22.78
C ARG A 383 -2.96 -22.39 -22.48
N LYS A 384 -3.89 -22.70 -21.57
CA LYS A 384 -4.97 -21.78 -21.19
C LYS A 384 -4.42 -20.53 -20.47
N ILE A 385 -3.42 -20.72 -19.59
CA ILE A 385 -2.76 -19.60 -18.89
C ILE A 385 -1.96 -18.75 -19.88
N TYR A 386 -1.16 -19.36 -20.76
CA TYR A 386 -0.40 -18.62 -21.76
C TYR A 386 -1.30 -17.81 -22.68
N ALA A 387 -2.42 -18.40 -23.14
CA ALA A 387 -3.42 -17.71 -23.94
C ALA A 387 -3.95 -16.46 -23.22
N ALA A 388 -4.28 -16.59 -21.93
CA ALA A 388 -4.77 -15.48 -21.12
C ALA A 388 -3.70 -14.39 -20.91
N TYR A 389 -2.45 -14.77 -20.64
CA TYR A 389 -1.36 -13.80 -20.40
C TYR A 389 -1.03 -13.06 -21.68
N LYS A 390 -0.95 -13.76 -22.82
CA LYS A 390 -0.75 -13.17 -24.14
C LYS A 390 -1.87 -12.19 -24.48
N ALA A 391 -3.13 -12.62 -24.33
CA ALA A 391 -4.29 -11.77 -24.59
C ALA A 391 -4.32 -10.54 -23.66
N ALA A 392 -3.90 -10.66 -22.39
CA ALA A 392 -3.81 -9.54 -21.47
C ALA A 392 -2.73 -8.53 -21.88
N THR A 393 -1.53 -9.00 -22.26
CA THR A 393 -0.42 -8.12 -22.67
C THR A 393 -0.59 -7.51 -24.06
N GLU A 394 -1.44 -8.10 -24.90
CA GLU A 394 -1.78 -7.56 -26.23
C GLU A 394 -3.02 -6.65 -26.19
N HIS A 395 -3.72 -6.57 -25.05
CA HIS A 395 -4.89 -5.72 -24.87
C HIS A 395 -4.46 -4.28 -24.54
N THR A 396 -5.06 -3.29 -25.22
CA THR A 396 -4.74 -1.87 -25.05
C THR A 396 -5.97 -1.07 -24.67
N GLY A 397 -5.77 0.04 -23.96
CA GLY A 397 -6.83 0.98 -23.58
C GLY A 397 -7.63 0.61 -22.33
N GLN A 398 -7.44 -0.56 -21.73
CA GLN A 398 -8.04 -0.94 -20.45
C GLN A 398 -7.09 -1.84 -19.64
N PRO A 399 -7.12 -1.76 -18.29
CA PRO A 399 -6.49 -2.77 -17.45
C PRO A 399 -7.15 -4.14 -17.63
N THR A 400 -6.40 -5.22 -17.44
CA THR A 400 -6.92 -6.59 -17.54
C THR A 400 -6.93 -7.31 -16.19
N VAL A 401 -7.99 -8.07 -15.91
CA VAL A 401 -8.00 -9.07 -14.85
C VAL A 401 -8.14 -10.47 -15.44
N ILE A 402 -7.33 -11.40 -14.92
CA ILE A 402 -7.40 -12.82 -15.20
C ILE A 402 -7.96 -13.52 -13.97
N LEU A 403 -9.11 -14.17 -14.13
CA LEU A 403 -9.76 -14.97 -13.10
C LEU A 403 -9.39 -16.43 -13.33
N ALA A 404 -8.35 -16.91 -12.65
CA ALA A 404 -7.78 -18.23 -12.85
C ALA A 404 -8.38 -19.23 -11.85
N HIS A 405 -9.18 -20.17 -12.34
CA HIS A 405 -9.78 -21.23 -11.53
C HIS A 405 -8.73 -22.30 -11.22
N THR A 406 -8.32 -22.41 -9.96
CA THR A 406 -7.28 -23.37 -9.51
C THR A 406 -7.81 -24.28 -8.41
N VAL A 407 -6.96 -25.13 -7.83
CA VAL A 407 -7.29 -26.00 -6.69
C VAL A 407 -6.30 -25.68 -5.58
N LYS A 408 -6.78 -25.36 -4.38
CA LYS A 408 -5.93 -25.12 -3.22
C LYS A 408 -5.22 -26.42 -2.82
N GLY A 409 -3.90 -26.36 -2.63
CA GLY A 409 -3.10 -27.56 -2.35
C GLY A 409 -3.03 -28.55 -3.52
N TYR A 410 -3.16 -28.08 -4.76
CA TYR A 410 -3.12 -28.91 -5.96
C TYR A 410 -1.91 -29.86 -5.96
N GLY A 411 -2.14 -31.15 -6.24
CA GLY A 411 -1.08 -32.16 -6.37
C GLY A 411 -0.27 -32.45 -5.09
N LEU A 412 -0.74 -32.05 -3.90
CA LEU A 412 -0.14 -32.42 -2.60
C LEU A 412 -0.76 -33.71 -2.03
N GLY A 413 -1.60 -34.41 -2.79
CA GLY A 413 -2.32 -35.60 -2.36
C GLY A 413 -3.66 -35.32 -1.66
N PRO A 414 -4.42 -36.40 -1.33
CA PRO A 414 -5.81 -36.32 -0.86
C PRO A 414 -5.98 -35.67 0.52
N SER A 415 -4.91 -35.64 1.32
CA SER A 415 -4.89 -34.99 2.63
C SER A 415 -4.86 -33.45 2.54
N PHE A 416 -4.45 -32.90 1.40
CA PHE A 416 -4.27 -31.46 1.19
C PHE A 416 -5.22 -30.90 0.13
N ALA A 417 -5.29 -31.50 -1.06
CA ALA A 417 -6.00 -30.90 -2.19
C ALA A 417 -7.49 -30.68 -1.89
N GLY A 418 -7.95 -29.42 -2.01
CA GLY A 418 -9.36 -29.07 -1.84
C GLY A 418 -9.91 -29.16 -0.41
N ARG A 419 -9.09 -29.41 0.62
CA ARG A 419 -9.56 -29.47 2.03
C ARG A 419 -9.49 -28.10 2.71
N ASN A 420 -10.41 -27.81 3.63
CA ASN A 420 -10.42 -26.54 4.38
C ASN A 420 -9.19 -26.42 5.30
N ALA A 421 -8.81 -27.50 6.00
CA ALA A 421 -7.70 -27.52 6.95
C ALA A 421 -6.32 -27.24 6.32
N THR A 422 -6.22 -27.33 5.00
CA THR A 422 -4.99 -27.23 4.20
C THR A 422 -4.24 -25.92 4.34
N HIS A 423 -4.89 -24.85 4.83
CA HIS A 423 -4.18 -23.62 5.19
C HIS A 423 -3.32 -23.81 6.45
N GLN A 424 -3.83 -24.54 7.44
CA GLN A 424 -3.16 -24.79 8.72
C GLN A 424 -2.21 -25.99 8.68
N MET A 425 -2.17 -26.73 7.57
CA MET A 425 -1.24 -27.83 7.37
C MET A 425 0.14 -27.29 6.96
N LYS A 426 1.02 -27.15 7.96
CA LYS A 426 2.35 -26.53 7.83
C LYS A 426 3.49 -27.55 7.70
N LYS A 427 3.19 -28.85 7.60
CA LYS A 427 4.17 -29.93 7.42
C LYS A 427 3.56 -31.11 6.68
N LEU A 428 4.37 -31.79 5.88
CA LEU A 428 4.03 -33.08 5.27
C LEU A 428 4.42 -34.22 6.22
N LYS A 429 3.58 -35.26 6.32
CA LYS A 429 4.00 -36.52 6.94
C LYS A 429 4.87 -37.30 5.95
N THR A 430 5.62 -38.29 6.43
CA THR A 430 6.42 -39.21 5.58
C THR A 430 5.63 -39.79 4.41
N THR A 431 4.39 -40.21 4.65
CA THR A 431 3.50 -40.73 3.59
C THR A 431 3.15 -39.68 2.54
N ASP A 432 2.92 -38.44 2.98
CA ASP A 432 2.56 -37.32 2.10
C ASP A 432 3.79 -36.90 1.26
N LEU A 433 4.99 -36.92 1.86
CA LEU A 433 6.25 -36.66 1.16
C LEU A 433 6.53 -37.71 0.08
N LYS A 434 6.39 -39.00 0.40
CA LYS A 434 6.58 -40.08 -0.59
C LYS A 434 5.61 -39.94 -1.76
N HIS A 435 4.34 -39.68 -1.47
CA HIS A 435 3.33 -39.42 -2.51
C HIS A 435 3.70 -38.21 -3.38
N LEU A 436 4.15 -37.12 -2.78
CA LEU A 436 4.57 -35.93 -3.51
C LEU A 436 5.81 -36.19 -4.37
N ARG A 437 6.81 -36.92 -3.84
CA ARG A 437 8.03 -37.35 -4.54
C ARG A 437 7.67 -38.16 -5.79
N ASP A 438 6.78 -39.14 -5.65
CA ASP A 438 6.32 -40.01 -6.74
C ASP A 438 5.56 -39.21 -7.80
N ALA A 439 4.59 -38.37 -7.38
CA ALA A 439 3.76 -37.57 -8.28
C ALA A 439 4.56 -36.52 -9.07
N LEU A 440 5.69 -36.06 -8.53
CA LEU A 440 6.57 -35.09 -9.16
C LEU A 440 7.81 -35.72 -9.82
N HIS A 441 7.95 -37.06 -9.76
CA HIS A 441 9.08 -37.81 -10.29
C HIS A 441 10.45 -37.32 -9.77
N ILE A 442 10.55 -37.01 -8.48
CA ILE A 442 11.79 -36.54 -7.87
C ILE A 442 12.70 -37.75 -7.56
N PRO A 443 13.98 -37.77 -8.00
CA PRO A 443 14.86 -38.92 -7.85
C PRO A 443 15.51 -38.98 -6.44
N ILE A 444 14.67 -39.08 -5.42
CA ILE A 444 15.06 -39.27 -4.00
C ILE A 444 14.57 -40.64 -3.55
N SER A 445 15.40 -41.38 -2.81
CA SER A 445 15.05 -42.72 -2.32
C SER A 445 14.08 -42.69 -1.13
N ASP A 446 13.46 -43.83 -0.83
CA ASP A 446 12.53 -43.96 0.31
C ASP A 446 13.21 -43.79 1.68
N GLU A 447 14.48 -44.23 1.80
CA GLU A 447 15.30 -44.13 3.01
C GLU A 447 15.55 -42.67 3.40
N GLN A 448 15.77 -41.80 2.40
CA GLN A 448 15.97 -40.37 2.60
C GLN A 448 14.72 -39.60 3.05
N LEU A 449 13.55 -40.25 3.10
CA LEU A 449 12.28 -39.64 3.46
C LEU A 449 11.70 -40.17 4.79
N GLU A 450 12.43 -41.03 5.51
CA GLU A 450 11.96 -41.57 6.79
C GLU A 450 11.72 -40.47 7.82
N ASP A 451 12.63 -39.49 7.90
CA ASP A 451 12.44 -38.27 8.68
C ASP A 451 11.99 -37.10 7.79
N PRO A 452 10.72 -36.65 7.90
CA PRO A 452 10.21 -35.57 7.08
C PRO A 452 10.93 -34.23 7.33
N PHE A 453 11.56 -34.04 8.49
CA PHE A 453 12.26 -32.82 8.85
C PHE A 453 13.68 -32.72 8.29
N ASN A 454 14.18 -33.81 7.71
CA ASN A 454 15.50 -33.92 7.07
C ASN A 454 15.41 -34.38 5.61
N ALA A 455 14.21 -34.34 5.02
CA ALA A 455 14.03 -34.62 3.60
C ALA A 455 14.91 -33.68 2.74
N PRO A 456 15.66 -34.22 1.76
CA PRO A 456 16.62 -33.40 1.01
C PRO A 456 15.93 -32.48 0.01
N TYR A 457 16.50 -31.30 -0.20
CA TYR A 457 16.20 -30.49 -1.37
C TYR A 457 16.69 -31.20 -2.64
N TYR A 458 16.08 -30.87 -3.77
CA TYR A 458 16.48 -31.40 -5.06
C TYR A 458 16.93 -30.27 -6.00
N ARG A 459 18.16 -30.35 -6.48
CA ARG A 459 18.71 -29.55 -7.58
C ARG A 459 19.46 -30.53 -8.48
N PRO A 460 19.17 -30.58 -9.80
CA PRO A 460 19.92 -31.44 -10.71
C PRO A 460 21.35 -30.90 -10.92
N ASP A 461 22.20 -31.68 -11.58
CA ASP A 461 23.52 -31.21 -12.02
C ASP A 461 23.42 -29.96 -12.90
N GLU A 462 24.45 -29.11 -12.85
CA GLU A 462 24.45 -27.86 -13.61
C GLU A 462 24.36 -28.09 -15.13
N SER A 463 24.80 -29.25 -15.62
CA SER A 463 24.70 -29.63 -17.04
C SER A 463 23.32 -30.17 -17.44
N ASP A 464 22.35 -30.28 -16.53
CA ASP A 464 21.00 -30.78 -16.86
C ASP A 464 20.30 -29.85 -17.86
N GLU A 465 19.91 -30.38 -19.01
CA GLU A 465 19.31 -29.62 -20.12
C GLU A 465 18.04 -28.86 -19.70
N ARG A 466 17.27 -29.40 -18.74
CA ARG A 466 16.03 -28.77 -18.26
C ARG A 466 16.33 -27.60 -17.33
N LEU A 467 17.39 -27.71 -16.52
CA LEU A 467 17.89 -26.60 -15.72
C LEU A 467 18.45 -25.50 -16.63
N GLN A 468 19.24 -25.86 -17.64
CA GLN A 468 19.76 -24.92 -18.63
C GLN A 468 18.63 -24.21 -19.39
N TYR A 469 17.59 -24.93 -19.82
CA TYR A 469 16.41 -24.33 -20.43
C TYR A 469 15.76 -23.26 -19.52
N MET A 470 15.58 -23.56 -18.22
CA MET A 470 15.02 -22.61 -17.26
C MET A 470 15.88 -21.33 -17.15
N LEU A 471 17.21 -21.48 -17.09
CA LEU A 471 18.15 -20.36 -17.02
C LEU A 471 18.16 -19.55 -18.32
N GLU A 472 18.11 -20.21 -19.48
CA GLU A 472 18.03 -19.57 -20.79
C GLU A 472 16.75 -18.75 -20.95
N ARG A 473 15.59 -19.26 -20.49
CA ARG A 473 14.34 -18.48 -20.48
C ARG A 473 14.50 -17.19 -19.68
N ARG A 474 15.08 -17.26 -18.47
CA ARG A 474 15.32 -16.06 -17.65
C ARG A 474 16.33 -15.12 -18.29
N LYS A 475 17.39 -15.63 -18.92
CA LYS A 475 18.36 -14.82 -19.66
C LYS A 475 17.70 -14.08 -20.81
N ALA A 476 16.85 -14.76 -21.61
CA ALA A 476 16.11 -14.16 -22.72
C ALA A 476 15.16 -13.04 -22.25
N LEU A 477 14.60 -13.18 -21.05
CA LEU A 477 13.72 -12.17 -20.44
C LEU A 477 14.46 -11.14 -19.57
N GLY A 478 15.79 -11.01 -19.67
CA GLY A 478 16.54 -9.95 -18.99
C GLY A 478 16.86 -10.20 -17.53
N GLY A 479 17.00 -11.46 -17.13
CA GLY A 479 17.56 -11.88 -15.83
C GLY A 479 16.55 -12.43 -14.84
N PHE A 480 16.96 -12.65 -13.59
CA PHE A 480 16.14 -13.27 -12.55
C PHE A 480 15.14 -12.31 -11.90
N LEU A 481 14.08 -12.88 -11.32
CA LEU A 481 13.07 -12.17 -10.53
C LEU A 481 12.68 -13.04 -9.30
N PRO A 482 12.26 -12.44 -8.18
CA PRO A 482 12.35 -11.01 -7.89
C PRO A 482 13.82 -10.57 -7.73
N LYS A 483 14.08 -9.29 -8.01
CA LYS A 483 15.41 -8.68 -7.85
C LYS A 483 15.25 -7.18 -7.64
N ARG A 484 15.65 -6.70 -6.46
CA ARG A 484 15.63 -5.26 -6.15
C ARG A 484 16.98 -4.61 -6.47
N LEU A 485 16.95 -3.43 -7.06
CA LEU A 485 18.16 -2.62 -7.27
C LEU A 485 18.58 -2.01 -5.93
N THR A 486 19.86 -2.16 -5.58
CA THR A 486 20.44 -1.65 -4.34
C THR A 486 21.39 -0.47 -4.57
N GLU A 487 21.79 -0.22 -5.83
CA GLU A 487 22.63 0.90 -6.19
C GLU A 487 21.86 2.22 -5.99
N LYS A 488 22.41 3.08 -5.12
CA LYS A 488 21.83 4.39 -4.84
C LYS A 488 22.29 5.38 -5.91
N LYS A 489 21.33 6.12 -6.47
CA LYS A 489 21.60 7.27 -7.34
C LYS A 489 21.26 8.55 -6.59
N PRO A 490 22.23 9.29 -6.07
CA PRO A 490 21.95 10.57 -5.42
C PRO A 490 21.47 11.59 -6.47
N LEU A 491 20.60 12.50 -6.05
CA LEU A 491 20.22 13.67 -6.83
C LEU A 491 21.18 14.83 -6.52
N PRO A 492 21.45 15.73 -7.47
CA PRO A 492 22.15 16.98 -7.15
C PRO A 492 21.33 17.77 -6.14
N MET A 493 21.96 18.21 -5.04
CA MET A 493 21.25 19.02 -4.05
C MET A 493 20.89 20.41 -4.60
N PRO A 494 19.73 20.97 -4.21
CA PRO A 494 19.33 22.32 -4.60
C PRO A 494 20.23 23.38 -3.96
N ASP A 495 20.31 24.55 -4.60
CA ASP A 495 21.04 25.70 -4.07
C ASP A 495 20.42 26.22 -2.76
N ASP A 496 21.10 27.13 -2.07
CA ASP A 496 20.61 27.78 -0.85
C ASP A 496 19.42 28.71 -1.10
N LYS A 497 19.35 29.29 -2.30
CA LYS A 497 18.43 30.37 -2.65
C LYS A 497 16.94 30.05 -2.44
N PRO A 498 16.39 28.88 -2.82
CA PRO A 498 15.00 28.52 -2.51
C PRO A 498 14.68 28.55 -1.02
N PHE A 499 15.62 28.17 -0.17
CA PHE A 499 15.43 28.11 1.29
C PHE A 499 15.48 29.50 1.94
N GLU A 500 16.26 30.43 1.38
CA GLU A 500 16.43 31.79 1.90
C GLU A 500 15.13 32.61 1.92
N ILE A 501 14.11 32.22 1.13
CA ILE A 501 12.82 32.93 1.12
C ILE A 501 12.11 32.90 2.48
N LEU A 502 12.35 31.85 3.28
CA LEU A 502 11.75 31.69 4.60
C LEU A 502 12.63 32.29 5.71
N LYS A 503 13.85 32.72 5.41
CA LYS A 503 14.78 33.34 6.37
C LYS A 503 14.28 34.69 6.89
N LYS A 504 13.68 35.49 6.02
CA LYS A 504 13.30 36.89 6.33
C LYS A 504 12.04 37.03 7.18
N GLY A 505 11.34 35.93 7.47
CA GLY A 505 10.02 35.96 8.08
C GLY A 505 8.95 36.59 7.16
N SER A 506 7.81 36.95 7.73
CA SER A 506 6.67 37.54 7.01
C SER A 506 6.50 39.05 7.24
N GLY A 507 7.42 39.70 7.97
CA GLY A 507 7.33 41.11 8.32
C GLY A 507 6.09 41.38 9.19
N LYS A 508 5.14 42.17 8.67
CA LYS A 508 3.86 42.45 9.36
C LYS A 508 2.69 41.58 8.89
N ALA A 509 2.87 40.79 7.84
CA ALA A 509 1.80 39.94 7.32
C ALA A 509 1.70 38.66 8.14
N GLU A 510 0.49 38.20 8.40
CA GLU A 510 0.25 36.89 9.01
C GLU A 510 0.28 35.81 7.93
N VAL A 511 1.03 34.74 8.17
CA VAL A 511 1.24 33.64 7.23
C VAL A 511 1.22 32.33 8.02
N ALA A 512 0.37 31.40 7.63
CA ALA A 512 0.31 30.08 8.25
C ALA A 512 1.51 29.21 7.82
N THR A 513 1.91 28.23 8.62
CA THR A 513 3.04 27.34 8.28
C THR A 513 2.77 26.52 7.02
N THR A 514 1.51 26.19 6.72
CA THR A 514 1.12 25.57 5.44
C THR A 514 1.48 26.47 4.25
N MET A 515 1.19 27.77 4.34
CA MET A 515 1.54 28.74 3.29
C MET A 515 3.05 28.92 3.15
N ALA A 516 3.80 28.93 4.26
CA ALA A 516 5.26 28.98 4.24
C ALA A 516 5.87 27.76 3.55
N PHE A 517 5.37 26.56 3.88
CA PHE A 517 5.74 25.32 3.22
C PHE A 517 5.46 25.36 1.71
N VAL A 518 4.25 25.77 1.30
CA VAL A 518 3.90 25.83 -0.13
C VAL A 518 4.75 26.85 -0.90
N ARG A 519 5.12 27.97 -0.28
CA ARG A 519 6.08 28.93 -0.89
C ARG A 519 7.43 28.26 -1.15
N LEU A 520 7.95 27.49 -0.19
CA LEU A 520 9.21 26.75 -0.36
C LEU A 520 9.09 25.67 -1.42
N LEU A 521 8.02 24.87 -1.40
CA LEU A 521 7.75 23.84 -2.41
C LEU A 521 7.74 24.44 -3.82
N LYS A 522 7.07 25.59 -4.00
CA LYS A 522 7.01 26.28 -5.28
C LYS A 522 8.38 26.73 -5.79
N GLU A 523 9.27 27.20 -4.92
CA GLU A 523 10.64 27.54 -5.32
C GLU A 523 11.47 26.29 -5.63
N LEU A 524 11.37 25.23 -4.82
CA LEU A 524 12.07 23.97 -5.08
C LEU A 524 11.62 23.30 -6.39
N MET A 525 10.34 23.41 -6.76
CA MET A 525 9.84 22.91 -8.05
C MET A 525 10.40 23.64 -9.27
N LYS A 526 10.92 24.87 -9.09
CA LYS A 526 11.56 25.65 -10.16
C LYS A 526 13.05 25.36 -10.30
N GLU A 527 13.67 24.69 -9.33
CA GLU A 527 15.09 24.37 -9.37
C GLU A 527 15.39 23.36 -10.48
N ASP A 528 16.39 23.64 -11.32
CA ASP A 528 16.77 22.75 -12.42
C ASP A 528 17.29 21.38 -11.93
N SER A 529 17.90 21.35 -10.74
CA SER A 529 18.54 20.16 -10.15
C SER A 529 17.54 19.08 -9.74
N ILE A 530 16.45 19.47 -9.07
CA ILE A 530 15.48 18.54 -8.47
C ILE A 530 14.03 18.82 -8.83
N GLY A 531 13.71 20.00 -9.38
CA GLY A 531 12.33 20.48 -9.53
C GLY A 531 11.46 19.54 -10.37
N ARG A 532 12.03 18.93 -11.42
CA ARG A 532 11.34 17.92 -12.24
C ARG A 532 11.06 16.60 -11.52
N ARG A 533 11.78 16.31 -10.43
CA ARG A 533 11.66 15.09 -9.61
C ARG A 533 10.66 15.24 -8.47
N ILE A 534 10.27 16.47 -8.11
CA ILE A 534 9.28 16.72 -7.06
C ILE A 534 7.87 16.43 -7.60
N VAL A 535 7.09 15.68 -6.84
CA VAL A 535 5.73 15.27 -7.24
C VAL A 535 4.74 15.59 -6.13
N PRO A 536 3.99 16.70 -6.22
CA PRO A 536 2.87 16.97 -5.31
C PRO A 536 1.76 15.94 -5.52
N ILE A 537 1.29 15.34 -4.42
CA ILE A 537 0.18 14.37 -4.39
C ILE A 537 -0.92 14.96 -3.53
N ILE A 538 -2.13 15.09 -4.07
CA ILE A 538 -3.26 15.80 -3.45
C ILE A 538 -4.53 14.92 -3.51
N PRO A 539 -5.16 14.61 -2.36
CA PRO A 539 -6.44 13.93 -2.31
C PRO A 539 -7.58 14.96 -2.34
N ASP A 540 -7.86 15.50 -3.53
CA ASP A 540 -8.89 16.52 -3.77
C ASP A 540 -8.52 17.95 -3.31
N GLU A 541 -8.57 18.23 -2.01
CA GLU A 541 -8.47 19.61 -1.54
C GLU A 541 -7.08 20.23 -1.74
N ALA A 542 -6.97 21.14 -2.71
CA ALA A 542 -5.73 21.86 -3.01
C ALA A 542 -5.80 23.34 -2.60
N ARG A 543 -7.01 23.93 -2.62
CA ARG A 543 -7.24 25.36 -2.33
C ARG A 543 -7.06 25.63 -0.85
N THR A 544 -7.57 24.76 0.02
CA THR A 544 -7.35 24.82 1.47
C THR A 544 -5.87 24.92 1.84
N PHE A 545 -4.99 24.33 1.03
CA PHE A 545 -3.55 24.36 1.25
C PHE A 545 -2.80 25.45 0.47
N GLY A 546 -3.50 26.23 -0.37
CA GLY A 546 -2.91 27.26 -1.23
C GLY A 546 -2.08 26.72 -2.40
N LEU A 547 -2.32 25.46 -2.81
CA LEU A 547 -1.63 24.79 -3.93
C LEU A 547 -2.24 25.13 -5.29
N ASP A 548 -3.41 25.76 -5.33
CA ASP A 548 -4.01 26.25 -6.57
C ASP A 548 -3.09 27.22 -7.34
N ALA A 549 -2.22 27.94 -6.62
CA ALA A 549 -1.18 28.79 -7.19
C ALA A 549 -0.14 28.06 -8.07
N ILE A 550 -0.04 26.73 -8.01
CA ILE A 550 0.83 25.94 -8.88
C ILE A 550 0.07 25.23 -10.01
N PHE A 551 -1.26 25.14 -9.96
CA PHE A 551 -2.05 24.41 -10.98
C PHE A 551 -1.82 24.87 -12.43
N PRO A 552 -1.80 26.18 -12.77
CA PRO A 552 -1.64 26.59 -14.16
C PRO A 552 -0.27 26.19 -14.75
N THR A 553 0.75 26.11 -13.91
CA THR A 553 2.14 25.86 -14.32
C THR A 553 2.51 24.38 -14.25
N ALA A 554 2.25 23.74 -13.11
CA ALA A 554 2.58 22.34 -12.86
C ALA A 554 1.59 21.39 -13.55
N LYS A 555 0.31 21.77 -13.65
CA LYS A 555 -0.80 20.99 -14.21
C LYS A 555 -1.02 19.66 -13.48
N ILE A 556 -2.22 19.11 -13.62
CA ILE A 556 -2.60 17.79 -13.09
C ILE A 556 -2.25 16.74 -14.14
N PHE A 557 -1.58 15.66 -13.73
CA PHE A 557 -1.30 14.54 -14.60
C PHE A 557 -2.58 13.78 -14.94
N ASN A 558 -2.84 13.61 -16.23
CA ASN A 558 -3.89 12.73 -16.74
C ASN A 558 -3.40 12.08 -18.03
N VAL A 559 -3.56 10.76 -18.16
CA VAL A 559 -3.14 9.98 -19.34
C VAL A 559 -3.82 10.44 -20.64
N HIS A 560 -4.95 11.15 -20.54
CA HIS A 560 -5.73 11.66 -21.68
C HIS A 560 -5.64 13.18 -21.86
N GLY A 561 -4.93 13.87 -20.97
CA GLY A 561 -5.03 15.33 -20.85
C GLY A 561 -6.46 15.81 -20.54
N GLN A 562 -6.73 17.09 -20.80
CA GLN A 562 -8.04 17.70 -20.57
C GLN A 562 -8.89 17.66 -21.84
N ASN A 563 -10.01 16.94 -21.81
CA ASN A 563 -10.91 16.74 -22.95
C ASN A 563 -12.28 17.44 -22.78
N TYR A 564 -12.34 18.45 -21.93
CA TYR A 564 -13.53 19.26 -21.65
C TYR A 564 -13.14 20.71 -21.37
N THR A 565 -14.12 21.61 -21.44
CA THR A 565 -13.97 23.01 -21.05
C THR A 565 -14.24 23.16 -19.55
N SER A 566 -13.26 23.63 -18.75
CA SER A 566 -13.46 23.79 -17.31
C SER A 566 -14.35 24.99 -16.98
N VAL A 567 -15.14 24.89 -15.92
CA VAL A 567 -16.03 25.97 -15.46
C VAL A 567 -15.26 27.21 -14.99
N ASP A 568 -14.02 27.00 -14.56
CA ASP A 568 -13.14 28.03 -14.02
C ASP A 568 -12.11 28.52 -15.04
N GLN A 569 -12.21 28.16 -16.33
CA GLN A 569 -11.20 28.46 -17.36
C GLN A 569 -10.79 29.94 -17.45
N ASP A 570 -11.69 30.86 -17.08
CA ASP A 570 -11.46 32.31 -17.10
C ASP A 570 -10.77 32.83 -15.82
N LEU A 571 -10.60 31.98 -14.79
CA LEU A 571 -9.87 32.31 -13.57
C LEU A 571 -8.37 32.13 -13.76
N MET A 572 -7.58 33.03 -13.15
CA MET A 572 -6.11 33.01 -13.21
C MET A 572 -5.49 31.73 -12.63
N LEU A 573 -6.15 31.12 -11.64
CA LEU A 573 -5.70 29.91 -10.94
C LEU A 573 -6.48 28.66 -11.36
N SER A 574 -7.02 28.66 -12.58
CA SER A 574 -7.73 27.50 -13.13
C SER A 574 -6.81 26.30 -13.26
N TYR A 575 -7.36 25.12 -12.98
CA TYR A 575 -6.61 23.88 -13.15
C TYR A 575 -6.63 23.42 -14.61
N LYS A 576 -5.59 22.67 -14.97
CA LYS A 576 -5.45 22.07 -16.30
C LYS A 576 -4.92 20.65 -16.16
N GLU A 577 -5.52 19.73 -16.89
CA GLU A 577 -5.05 18.35 -16.99
C GLU A 577 -4.14 18.17 -18.21
N SER A 578 -3.09 17.37 -18.07
CA SER A 578 -2.09 17.14 -19.12
C SER A 578 -1.36 15.83 -18.93
N GLU A 579 -0.99 15.19 -20.04
CA GLU A 579 -0.05 14.05 -20.06
C GLU A 579 1.34 14.43 -19.53
N GLN A 580 1.66 15.72 -19.48
CA GLN A 580 2.90 16.28 -18.92
C GLN A 580 2.68 16.91 -17.53
N GLY A 581 1.49 16.72 -16.93
CA GLY A 581 1.17 17.28 -15.63
C GLY A 581 2.09 16.73 -14.54
N GLN A 582 2.49 17.60 -13.61
CA GLN A 582 3.41 17.25 -12.54
C GLN A 582 2.71 16.84 -11.25
N ILE A 583 1.49 17.32 -11.02
CA ILE A 583 0.69 17.01 -9.84
C ILE A 583 -0.06 15.70 -10.03
N LEU A 584 -0.03 14.82 -9.03
CA LEU A 584 -0.96 13.68 -8.95
C LEU A 584 -2.16 14.06 -8.09
N HIS A 585 -3.31 14.20 -8.73
CA HIS A 585 -4.57 14.49 -8.05
C HIS A 585 -5.42 13.22 -8.00
N THR A 586 -5.66 12.67 -6.81
CA THR A 586 -6.34 11.36 -6.67
C THR A 586 -7.83 11.48 -6.38
N GLY A 587 -8.36 12.70 -6.23
CA GLY A 587 -9.69 12.94 -5.66
C GLY A 587 -9.74 12.52 -4.19
N ILE A 588 -10.95 12.37 -3.62
CA ILE A 588 -11.19 12.00 -2.21
C ILE A 588 -10.79 10.53 -1.99
N ASN A 589 -9.48 10.30 -1.86
CA ASN A 589 -8.89 8.97 -1.83
C ASN A 589 -7.50 9.00 -1.19
N GLU A 590 -7.44 9.10 0.14
CA GLU A 590 -6.18 9.09 0.89
C GLU A 590 -5.45 7.76 0.72
N ALA A 591 -6.17 6.63 0.68
CA ALA A 591 -5.57 5.31 0.48
C ALA A 591 -4.85 5.23 -0.88
N GLY A 592 -5.47 5.78 -1.92
CA GLY A 592 -4.86 5.91 -3.24
C GLY A 592 -3.66 6.85 -3.27
N SER A 593 -3.77 8.01 -2.60
CA SER A 593 -2.63 8.95 -2.45
C SER A 593 -1.45 8.32 -1.70
N ALA A 594 -1.69 7.53 -0.65
CA ALA A 594 -0.66 6.80 0.07
C ALA A 594 0.01 5.73 -0.80
N ALA A 595 -0.77 5.00 -1.62
CA ALA A 595 -0.24 4.05 -2.60
C ALA A 595 0.58 4.73 -3.72
N ALA A 596 0.16 5.92 -4.16
CA ALA A 596 0.92 6.77 -5.09
C ALA A 596 2.25 7.24 -4.47
N MET A 597 2.21 7.69 -3.21
CA MET A 597 3.39 8.10 -2.45
C MET A 597 4.37 6.94 -2.34
N GLN A 598 3.92 5.75 -1.96
CA GLN A 598 4.76 4.55 -1.89
C GLN A 598 5.41 4.21 -3.24
N SER A 599 4.63 4.26 -4.32
CA SER A 599 5.11 3.93 -5.68
C SER A 599 6.16 4.93 -6.18
N LEU A 600 5.98 6.23 -5.92
CA LEU A 600 6.97 7.26 -6.26
C LEU A 600 8.19 7.22 -5.35
N GLY A 601 7.98 7.07 -4.04
CA GLY A 601 9.05 7.06 -3.04
C GLY A 601 9.99 5.86 -3.18
N THR A 602 9.56 4.82 -3.87
CA THR A 602 10.36 3.62 -4.18
C THR A 602 10.92 3.61 -5.61
N SER A 603 10.60 4.61 -6.44
CA SER A 603 11.08 4.74 -7.82
C SER A 603 12.62 4.73 -7.94
N HIS A 604 13.31 5.20 -6.90
CA HIS A 604 14.77 5.13 -6.79
C HIS A 604 15.34 3.70 -6.95
N ALA A 605 14.59 2.68 -6.53
CA ALA A 605 14.96 1.26 -6.67
C ALA A 605 14.12 0.52 -7.73
N VAL A 606 12.82 0.83 -7.83
CA VAL A 606 11.90 0.15 -8.75
C VAL A 606 12.20 0.51 -10.21
N HIS A 607 12.44 1.80 -10.48
CA HIS A 607 12.79 2.30 -11.81
C HIS A 607 14.26 2.69 -11.92
N GLY A 608 15.00 2.73 -10.81
CA GLY A 608 16.35 3.28 -10.80
C GLY A 608 16.36 4.80 -11.03
N GLU A 609 15.25 5.48 -10.73
CA GLU A 609 15.04 6.92 -10.95
C GLU A 609 14.48 7.54 -9.68
N PRO A 610 15.29 8.26 -8.88
CA PRO A 610 14.80 8.90 -7.67
C PRO A 610 13.73 9.95 -7.99
N MET A 611 12.61 9.86 -7.29
CA MET A 611 11.49 10.81 -7.33
C MET A 611 11.21 11.27 -5.91
N ILE A 612 10.76 12.51 -5.75
CA ILE A 612 10.52 13.15 -4.44
C ILE A 612 9.00 13.37 -4.29
N PRO A 613 8.24 12.38 -3.80
CA PRO A 613 6.83 12.59 -3.55
C PRO A 613 6.62 13.53 -2.36
N VAL A 614 5.65 14.42 -2.52
CA VAL A 614 5.20 15.37 -1.50
C VAL A 614 3.69 15.21 -1.35
N TYR A 615 3.27 14.37 -0.40
CA TYR A 615 1.87 14.05 -0.15
C TYR A 615 1.30 14.97 0.93
N ILE A 616 0.35 15.83 0.57
CA ILE A 616 -0.28 16.81 1.47
C ILE A 616 -1.77 16.57 1.60
N PHE A 617 -2.27 16.56 2.83
CA PHE A 617 -3.64 16.18 3.18
C PHE A 617 -4.01 16.71 4.57
N TYR A 618 -5.30 16.65 4.95
CA TYR A 618 -5.73 16.91 6.33
C TYR A 618 -5.10 15.88 7.28
N SER A 619 -4.22 16.31 8.17
CA SER A 619 -3.43 15.45 9.09
C SER A 619 -4.18 14.26 9.70
N MET A 620 -5.42 14.46 10.13
CA MET A 620 -6.32 13.42 10.65
C MET A 620 -6.47 12.20 9.72
N PHE A 621 -6.51 12.42 8.41
CA PHE A 621 -6.72 11.36 7.41
C PHE A 621 -5.40 10.75 6.88
N GLY A 622 -4.29 11.00 7.55
CA GLY A 622 -3.02 10.32 7.32
C GLY A 622 -2.98 8.96 8.02
N PHE A 623 -2.18 8.88 9.10
CA PHE A 623 -1.91 7.62 9.80
C PHE A 623 -3.16 6.94 10.37
N GLN A 624 -4.17 7.70 10.80
CA GLN A 624 -5.42 7.10 11.29
C GLN A 624 -6.19 6.38 10.19
N ARG A 625 -6.12 6.88 8.94
CA ARG A 625 -6.89 6.32 7.83
C ARG A 625 -6.09 5.33 6.99
N THR A 626 -4.78 5.54 6.82
CA THR A 626 -3.93 4.84 5.85
C THR A 626 -2.62 4.33 6.44
N GLY A 627 -2.53 4.20 7.78
CA GLY A 627 -1.31 3.83 8.50
C GLY A 627 -0.65 2.53 8.02
N ASP A 628 -1.43 1.51 7.63
CA ASP A 628 -0.87 0.24 7.15
C ASP A 628 -0.18 0.38 5.78
N GLN A 629 -0.66 1.30 4.92
CA GLN A 629 0.03 1.63 3.67
C GLN A 629 1.37 2.35 3.94
N PHE A 630 1.44 3.23 4.95
CA PHE A 630 2.72 3.83 5.36
C PHE A 630 3.68 2.81 5.97
N TRP A 631 3.17 1.79 6.65
CA TRP A 631 3.98 0.67 7.13
C TRP A 631 4.54 -0.15 5.96
N ALA A 632 3.72 -0.48 4.96
CA ALA A 632 4.16 -1.13 3.73
C ALA A 632 5.18 -0.27 2.97
N ALA A 633 4.98 1.04 2.88
CA ALA A 633 5.95 1.97 2.28
C ALA A 633 7.30 1.95 3.01
N ALA A 634 7.29 1.92 4.35
CA ALA A 634 8.49 1.79 5.16
C ALA A 634 9.22 0.46 4.91
N ASP A 635 8.51 -0.66 4.83
CA ASP A 635 9.09 -1.97 4.49
C ASP A 635 9.66 -1.97 3.05
N GLN A 636 9.03 -1.24 2.13
CA GLN A 636 9.52 -1.09 0.77
C GLN A 636 10.69 -0.08 0.62
N LEU A 637 11.15 0.51 1.72
CA LEU A 637 12.23 1.51 1.75
C LEU A 637 11.86 2.80 0.99
N ALA A 638 10.60 3.23 1.10
CA ALA A 638 10.12 4.46 0.48
C ALA A 638 10.80 5.70 1.09
N ARG A 639 10.99 6.71 0.26
CA ARG A 639 11.52 8.03 0.61
C ARG A 639 10.53 9.11 0.17
N GLY A 640 10.35 10.17 0.95
CA GLY A 640 9.36 11.20 0.61
C GLY A 640 8.97 12.11 1.77
N PHE A 641 8.17 13.12 1.43
CA PHE A 641 7.58 14.05 2.39
C PHE A 641 6.07 13.81 2.49
N ILE A 642 5.60 13.62 3.71
CA ILE A 642 4.20 13.49 4.11
C ILE A 642 3.88 14.76 4.91
N ILE A 643 2.88 15.52 4.48
CA ILE A 643 2.55 16.83 5.02
C ILE A 643 1.14 16.75 5.58
N GLY A 644 1.05 16.61 6.89
CA GLY A 644 -0.21 16.71 7.63
C GLY A 644 -0.59 18.16 7.76
N ALA A 645 -1.32 18.69 6.77
CA ALA A 645 -1.83 20.05 6.79
C ALA A 645 -3.05 20.16 7.73
N THR A 646 -3.42 21.41 8.02
CA THR A 646 -4.49 21.77 8.95
C THR A 646 -4.41 20.97 10.26
N ALA A 647 -3.18 20.79 10.75
CA ALA A 647 -2.89 19.96 11.92
C ALA A 647 -3.32 20.62 13.23
N GLY A 648 -3.36 19.82 14.30
CA GLY A 648 -3.63 20.28 15.65
C GLY A 648 -5.11 20.22 16.04
N LYS A 649 -5.35 19.82 17.28
CA LYS A 649 -6.70 19.60 17.83
C LYS A 649 -7.51 20.88 17.75
N THR A 650 -6.98 22.00 18.23
CA THR A 650 -7.73 23.26 18.35
C THR A 650 -7.58 24.18 17.15
N THR A 651 -6.56 23.97 16.31
CA THR A 651 -6.29 24.83 15.16
C THR A 651 -7.37 24.70 14.08
N LEU A 652 -7.92 23.49 13.90
CA LEU A 652 -9.06 23.20 13.02
C LEU A 652 -10.37 22.99 13.81
N ALA A 653 -10.56 23.75 14.90
CA ALA A 653 -11.70 23.55 15.80
C ALA A 653 -13.06 23.63 15.10
N GLY A 654 -13.26 24.50 14.11
CA GLY A 654 -14.56 24.64 13.41
C GLY A 654 -15.09 23.35 12.78
N GLU A 655 -14.20 22.50 12.26
CA GLU A 655 -14.55 21.24 11.58
C GLU A 655 -14.98 20.13 12.54
N GLY A 656 -14.62 20.23 13.83
CA GLY A 656 -15.11 19.34 14.87
C GLY A 656 -14.50 17.93 14.89
N THR A 657 -15.26 17.00 15.50
CA THR A 657 -14.76 15.73 16.06
C THR A 657 -13.91 14.87 15.12
N GLN A 658 -14.24 14.80 13.84
CA GLN A 658 -13.55 13.93 12.88
C GLN A 658 -12.40 14.60 12.12
N HIS A 659 -12.08 15.87 12.41
CA HIS A 659 -11.02 16.64 11.73
C HIS A 659 -9.96 17.19 12.68
N MET A 660 -10.33 17.46 13.93
CA MET A 660 -9.44 17.98 14.97
C MET A 660 -8.38 16.95 15.38
N ASP A 661 -7.21 16.97 14.73
CA ASP A 661 -6.12 16.03 14.95
C ASP A 661 -5.28 16.38 16.17
N GLY A 662 -5.44 15.60 17.24
CA GLY A 662 -4.63 15.71 18.46
C GLY A 662 -3.66 14.56 18.67
N HIS A 663 -3.52 13.61 17.73
CA HIS A 663 -2.87 12.33 18.02
C HIS A 663 -2.09 11.71 16.84
N SER A 664 -2.11 12.29 15.64
CA SER A 664 -1.35 11.73 14.51
C SER A 664 0.17 11.57 14.76
N PRO A 665 0.86 12.42 15.56
CA PRO A 665 2.27 12.18 15.89
C PRO A 665 2.48 10.87 16.67
N VAL A 666 1.54 10.52 17.55
CA VAL A 666 1.58 9.27 18.32
C VAL A 666 1.51 8.08 17.36
N LEU A 667 0.55 8.09 16.43
CA LEU A 667 0.39 7.04 15.43
C LEU A 667 1.62 6.95 14.52
N ALA A 668 2.13 8.09 14.04
CA ALA A 668 3.31 8.17 13.19
C ALA A 668 4.56 7.59 13.88
N SER A 669 4.71 7.83 15.19
CA SER A 669 5.87 7.38 15.97
C SER A 669 6.04 5.87 16.01
N THR A 670 4.96 5.11 15.78
CA THR A 670 4.99 3.64 15.75
C THR A 670 5.73 3.08 14.54
N ASN A 671 5.90 3.87 13.47
CA ASN A 671 6.63 3.48 12.28
C ASN A 671 8.12 3.90 12.37
N PRO A 672 9.08 2.95 12.43
CA PRO A 672 10.50 3.27 12.62
C PRO A 672 11.13 4.08 11.49
N ALA A 673 10.59 3.99 10.27
CA ALA A 673 11.10 4.75 9.13
C ALA A 673 10.49 6.17 9.03
N MET A 674 9.63 6.55 9.97
CA MET A 674 8.95 7.85 9.94
C MET A 674 9.68 8.87 10.80
N VAL A 675 10.15 9.97 10.21
CA VAL A 675 10.82 11.07 10.90
C VAL A 675 9.82 12.21 11.04
N HIS A 676 9.31 12.43 12.25
CA HIS A 676 8.24 13.40 12.50
C HIS A 676 8.80 14.76 12.94
N TYR A 677 8.23 15.85 12.44
CA TYR A 677 8.45 17.21 12.93
C TYR A 677 7.13 17.98 13.05
N ASP A 678 7.05 18.82 14.08
CA ASP A 678 5.95 19.74 14.35
C ASP A 678 6.46 21.20 14.44
N PRO A 679 6.90 21.79 13.31
CA PRO A 679 7.53 23.11 13.29
C PRO A 679 6.53 24.22 13.60
N ALA A 680 6.96 25.16 14.42
CA ALA A 680 6.23 26.39 14.69
C ALA A 680 6.48 27.42 13.58
N TYR A 681 7.74 27.58 13.13
CA TYR A 681 8.12 28.73 12.31
C TYR A 681 8.60 28.37 10.90
N ALA A 682 8.41 29.31 9.97
CA ALA A 682 8.87 29.18 8.58
C ALA A 682 10.38 28.89 8.46
N TYR A 683 11.21 29.49 9.33
CA TYR A 683 12.65 29.22 9.33
C TYR A 683 13.00 27.81 9.82
N GLU A 684 12.14 27.16 10.62
CA GLU A 684 12.35 25.77 11.03
C GLU A 684 12.06 24.84 9.84
N ILE A 685 10.97 25.09 9.11
CA ILE A 685 10.57 24.33 7.91
C ILE A 685 11.69 24.30 6.87
N ARG A 686 12.37 25.43 6.60
CA ARG A 686 13.46 25.46 5.60
C ARG A 686 14.63 24.55 5.99
N HIS A 687 15.00 24.48 7.27
CA HIS A 687 16.11 23.64 7.73
C HIS A 687 15.71 22.17 7.72
N ILE A 688 14.51 21.85 8.20
CA ILE A 688 13.97 20.48 8.22
C ILE A 688 13.83 19.92 6.80
N MET A 689 13.26 20.68 5.86
CA MET A 689 13.13 20.23 4.47
C MET A 689 14.48 20.08 3.77
N ARG A 690 15.41 21.01 4.00
CA ARG A 690 16.77 20.94 3.49
C ARG A 690 17.49 19.69 3.98
N ASP A 691 17.39 19.40 5.29
CA ASP A 691 17.94 18.19 5.89
C ASP A 691 17.32 16.92 5.32
N GLY A 692 15.99 16.86 5.20
CA GLY A 692 15.29 15.72 4.63
C GLY A 692 15.68 15.42 3.19
N LEU A 693 15.86 16.46 2.36
CA LEU A 693 16.35 16.30 0.98
C LEU A 693 17.76 15.71 0.95
N LYS A 694 18.67 16.24 1.76
CA LYS A 694 20.05 15.75 1.87
C LYS A 694 20.11 14.31 2.38
N ARG A 695 19.36 14.00 3.42
CA ARG A 695 19.31 12.66 4.02
C ARG A 695 18.77 11.62 3.03
N MET A 696 17.60 11.87 2.44
CA MET A 696 16.92 10.87 1.61
C MET A 696 17.49 10.76 0.19
N TYR A 697 17.96 11.86 -0.40
CA TYR A 697 18.31 11.92 -1.83
C TYR A 697 19.75 12.37 -2.12
N GLY A 698 20.49 12.82 -1.11
CA GLY A 698 21.90 13.16 -1.24
C GLY A 698 22.83 11.95 -1.29
N SER A 699 24.11 12.25 -1.48
CA SER A 699 25.22 11.32 -1.31
C SER A 699 25.32 10.80 0.14
N GLU A 700 26.10 9.75 0.36
CA GLU A 700 26.28 9.19 1.72
C GLU A 700 26.93 10.21 2.68
N ASP A 701 27.82 11.05 2.17
CA ASP A 701 28.42 12.15 2.92
C ASP A 701 27.37 13.20 3.31
N GLU A 702 26.47 13.57 2.40
CA GLU A 702 25.38 14.53 2.67
C GLU A 702 24.34 13.97 3.65
N ALA A 703 24.13 12.65 3.66
CA ALA A 703 23.29 11.99 4.64
C ALA A 703 23.92 11.97 6.05
N GLY A 704 25.25 12.13 6.15
CA GLY A 704 25.98 12.14 7.42
C GLY A 704 25.94 10.78 8.13
N GLY A 705 25.98 9.68 7.38
CA GLY A 705 25.89 8.32 7.93
C GLY A 705 24.52 7.92 8.47
N ARG A 706 23.48 8.76 8.31
CA ARG A 706 22.10 8.45 8.72
C ARG A 706 21.40 7.55 7.71
N ASP A 707 20.44 6.76 8.18
CA ASP A 707 19.57 5.95 7.32
C ASP A 707 18.82 6.85 6.32
N GLN A 708 18.99 6.58 5.04
CA GLN A 708 18.36 7.32 3.94
C GLN A 708 16.98 6.78 3.59
N ASP A 709 16.66 5.55 3.99
CA ASP A 709 15.41 4.85 3.69
C ASP A 709 14.33 5.19 4.73
N VAL A 710 14.06 6.49 4.86
CA VAL A 710 13.08 7.09 5.76
C VAL A 710 12.13 8.02 5.02
N MET A 711 11.00 8.33 5.65
CA MET A 711 10.00 9.30 5.19
C MET A 711 9.86 10.40 6.23
N TYR A 712 9.70 11.65 5.80
CA TYR A 712 9.53 12.80 6.68
C TYR A 712 8.04 13.13 6.81
N TYR A 713 7.51 13.17 8.04
CA TYR A 713 6.16 13.61 8.35
C TYR A 713 6.21 14.98 9.02
N LEU A 714 5.70 16.01 8.35
CA LEU A 714 5.63 17.38 8.90
C LEU A 714 4.17 17.74 9.14
N THR A 715 3.85 18.16 10.36
CA THR A 715 2.56 18.78 10.67
C THR A 715 2.64 20.28 10.42
N VAL A 716 1.71 20.80 9.62
CA VAL A 716 1.61 22.23 9.28
C VAL A 716 0.20 22.74 9.49
N TYR A 717 0.10 24.02 9.83
CA TYR A 717 -1.09 24.64 10.38
C TYR A 717 -1.72 25.61 9.38
N ASN A 718 -3.03 25.80 9.48
CA ASN A 718 -3.79 26.81 8.72
C ASN A 718 -4.01 28.11 9.51
N GLU A 719 -3.57 28.19 10.77
CA GLU A 719 -3.64 29.41 11.57
C GLU A 719 -2.58 30.42 11.09
N PRO A 720 -3.00 31.60 10.60
CA PRO A 720 -2.06 32.66 10.27
C PRO A 720 -1.43 33.24 11.53
N MET A 721 -0.12 33.45 11.49
CA MET A 721 0.61 34.21 12.50
C MET A 721 1.77 34.98 11.87
N VAL A 722 2.31 35.97 12.58
CA VAL A 722 3.54 36.63 12.15
C VAL A 722 4.68 35.62 12.23
N GLN A 723 5.26 35.29 11.07
CA GLN A 723 6.43 34.44 10.97
C GLN A 723 7.68 35.28 11.28
N PRO A 724 8.40 35.02 12.38
CA PRO A 724 9.60 35.79 12.72
C PRO A 724 10.71 35.57 11.69
N ALA A 725 11.60 36.55 11.58
CA ALA A 725 12.86 36.34 10.87
C ALA A 725 13.70 35.31 11.62
N GLU A 726 14.50 34.54 10.87
CA GLU A 726 15.50 33.65 11.44
C GLU A 726 16.50 34.46 12.29
N PRO A 727 16.71 34.09 13.56
CA PRO A 727 17.76 34.69 14.39
C PRO A 727 19.15 34.53 13.75
N GLU A 728 20.05 35.50 13.95
CA GLU A 728 21.42 35.43 13.39
C GLU A 728 22.20 34.23 13.95
N ASP A 729 21.92 33.82 15.18
CA ASP A 729 22.53 32.74 15.94
C ASP A 729 21.61 31.52 16.09
N VAL A 730 20.72 31.29 15.11
CA VAL A 730 19.78 30.17 15.14
C VAL A 730 20.49 28.82 15.34
N ASP A 731 19.99 28.05 16.29
CA ASP A 731 20.49 26.71 16.60
C ASP A 731 19.92 25.67 15.64
N VAL A 732 20.53 25.59 14.45
CA VAL A 732 20.12 24.65 13.39
C VAL A 732 20.21 23.19 13.85
N GLU A 733 21.23 22.85 14.64
CA GLU A 733 21.35 21.50 15.20
C GLU A 733 20.17 21.20 16.11
N GLY A 734 19.79 22.12 17.00
CA GLY A 734 18.60 21.99 17.84
C GLY A 734 17.32 21.81 17.06
N ILE A 735 17.11 22.59 15.99
CA ILE A 735 15.95 22.43 15.09
C ILE A 735 15.88 21.02 14.51
N LEU A 736 17.00 20.45 14.08
CA LEU A 736 17.06 19.12 13.47
C LEU A 736 17.05 17.98 14.50
N LYS A 737 17.55 18.21 15.71
CA LYS A 737 17.53 17.23 16.80
C LYS A 737 16.19 17.20 17.54
N GLY A 738 15.40 18.27 17.45
CA GLY A 738 14.02 18.32 17.91
C GLY A 738 13.70 19.39 18.95
N ILE A 739 14.68 20.20 19.40
CA ILE A 739 14.46 21.31 20.35
C ILE A 739 15.53 22.41 20.25
N HIS A 740 15.08 23.66 20.25
CA HIS A 740 15.96 24.84 20.37
C HIS A 740 15.30 25.96 21.18
N ARG A 741 16.10 26.87 21.74
CA ARG A 741 15.62 27.96 22.60
C ARG A 741 15.24 29.17 21.75
N VAL A 742 14.01 29.66 21.91
CA VAL A 742 13.50 30.85 21.18
C VAL A 742 13.43 32.11 22.04
N ALA A 743 13.45 31.97 23.37
CA ALA A 743 13.55 33.10 24.28
C ALA A 743 14.27 32.72 25.58
N SER A 744 15.18 33.57 26.06
CA SER A 744 15.90 33.33 27.32
C SER A 744 15.10 33.87 28.52
N PRO A 745 15.16 33.21 29.69
CA PRO A 745 14.61 33.76 30.93
C PRO A 745 15.17 35.15 31.27
N GLU A 746 16.44 35.40 30.96
CA GLU A 746 17.17 36.64 31.25
C GLU A 746 16.65 37.84 30.45
N ASP A 747 16.06 37.61 29.27
CA ASP A 747 15.52 38.69 28.44
C ASP A 747 14.15 39.19 28.96
N ALA A 748 13.59 38.55 29.99
CA ALA A 748 12.33 38.99 30.59
C ALA A 748 12.58 40.20 31.50
N SER A 749 11.77 41.25 31.32
CA SER A 749 11.88 42.51 32.07
C SER A 749 11.36 42.40 33.52
N VAL A 750 12.05 41.63 34.36
CA VAL A 750 11.78 41.45 35.79
C VAL A 750 12.99 41.94 36.58
N GLU A 751 12.80 42.88 37.50
CA GLU A 751 13.87 43.43 38.35
C GLU A 751 14.27 42.45 39.47
N GLY A 752 15.57 42.38 39.81
CA GLY A 752 16.08 41.61 40.95
C GLY A 752 16.21 40.10 40.73
N GLU A 753 16.32 39.35 41.83
CA GLU A 753 16.23 37.88 41.81
C GLU A 753 14.76 37.46 41.66
N ALA A 754 14.48 36.56 40.71
CA ALA A 754 13.13 36.14 40.37
C ALA A 754 13.09 34.62 40.14
N PRO A 755 12.02 33.92 40.57
CA PRO A 755 11.81 32.52 40.20
C PRO A 755 11.76 32.40 38.67
N TRP A 756 12.23 31.25 38.15
CA TRP A 756 12.11 30.99 36.73
C TRP A 756 11.64 29.58 36.38
N VAL A 757 11.06 29.46 35.20
CA VAL A 757 10.46 28.23 34.64
C VAL A 757 10.87 28.06 33.18
N GLN A 758 10.86 26.83 32.69
CA GLN A 758 11.07 26.52 31.28
C GLN A 758 9.76 26.10 30.62
N LEU A 759 9.38 26.78 29.55
CA LEU A 759 8.18 26.52 28.76
C LEU A 759 8.58 25.84 27.45
N LEU A 760 8.14 24.60 27.25
CA LEU A 760 8.40 23.81 26.05
C LEU A 760 7.12 23.75 25.22
N ALA A 761 7.19 24.08 23.93
CA ALA A 761 6.04 23.97 23.06
C ALA A 761 6.41 23.63 21.63
N SER A 762 5.48 23.07 20.87
CA SER A 762 5.64 22.77 19.43
C SER A 762 4.52 23.40 18.61
N GLY A 763 4.75 23.55 17.30
CA GLY A 763 3.76 24.06 16.37
C GLY A 763 3.14 25.39 16.79
N VAL A 764 1.81 25.50 16.68
CA VAL A 764 1.05 26.68 17.13
C VAL A 764 1.14 26.96 18.64
N GLY A 765 1.65 26.01 19.43
CA GLY A 765 1.85 26.16 20.87
C GLY A 765 2.98 27.12 21.24
N VAL A 766 3.98 27.33 20.36
CA VAL A 766 5.14 28.19 20.66
C VAL A 766 4.74 29.66 20.89
N PRO A 767 3.89 30.28 20.05
CA PRO A 767 3.29 31.57 20.37
C PRO A 767 2.55 31.63 21.72
N TRP A 768 1.87 30.55 22.12
CA TRP A 768 1.15 30.52 23.41
C TRP A 768 2.15 30.53 24.58
N ALA A 769 3.27 29.82 24.46
CA ALA A 769 4.34 29.83 25.44
C ALA A 769 5.03 31.20 25.56
N LEU A 770 5.22 31.92 24.44
CA LEU A 770 5.73 33.29 24.45
C LEU A 770 4.76 34.24 25.16
N HIS A 771 3.45 34.11 24.92
CA HIS A 771 2.45 34.91 25.63
C HIS A 771 2.40 34.54 27.12
N ALA A 772 2.47 33.25 27.47
CA ALA A 772 2.54 32.80 28.86
C ALA A 772 3.76 33.38 29.60
N ARG A 773 4.92 33.48 28.92
CA ARG A 773 6.11 34.16 29.43
C ARG A 773 5.86 35.63 29.75
N GLU A 774 5.16 36.37 28.88
CA GLU A 774 4.81 37.77 29.13
C GLU A 774 3.89 37.92 30.33
N LEU A 775 2.88 37.05 30.44
CA LEU A 775 1.94 36.99 31.58
C LEU A 775 2.69 36.72 32.90
N LEU A 776 3.57 35.72 32.92
CA LEU A 776 4.40 35.36 34.08
C LEU A 776 5.29 36.52 34.55
N ALA A 777 5.95 37.20 33.61
CA ALA A 777 6.82 38.33 33.93
C ALA A 777 6.02 39.53 34.46
N LYS A 778 4.94 39.91 33.76
CA LYS A 778 4.16 41.11 34.05
C LYS A 778 3.32 40.97 35.31
N ASP A 779 2.66 39.83 35.50
CA ASP A 779 1.67 39.67 36.56
C ASP A 779 2.22 39.05 37.84
N TRP A 780 3.32 38.29 37.74
CA TRP A 780 3.81 37.44 38.85
C TRP A 780 5.30 37.60 39.14
N GLY A 781 6.03 38.41 38.36
CA GLY A 781 7.48 38.58 38.54
C GLY A 781 8.26 37.27 38.33
N VAL A 782 7.76 36.38 37.48
CA VAL A 782 8.40 35.10 37.15
C VAL A 782 9.06 35.20 35.78
N ARG A 783 10.34 34.80 35.69
CA ARG A 783 11.05 34.72 34.40
C ARG A 783 10.75 33.39 33.73
N ALA A 784 10.61 33.37 32.41
CA ALA A 784 10.39 32.12 31.68
C ALA A 784 11.28 32.04 30.44
N GLY A 785 11.94 30.89 30.27
CA GLY A 785 12.59 30.51 29.03
C GLY A 785 11.59 29.79 28.14
N VAL A 786 11.66 30.01 26.83
CA VAL A 786 10.76 29.33 25.86
C VAL A 786 11.58 28.53 24.88
N TRP A 787 11.20 27.27 24.70
CA TRP A 787 11.83 26.31 23.80
C TRP A 787 10.82 25.86 22.74
N SER A 788 11.24 25.96 21.47
CA SER A 788 10.52 25.35 20.35
C SER A 788 10.96 23.91 20.22
N VAL A 789 10.04 22.98 20.42
CA VAL A 789 10.23 21.54 20.29
C VAL A 789 9.77 21.12 18.90
N THR A 790 10.68 21.20 17.93
CA THR A 790 10.40 20.84 16.54
C THR A 790 10.14 19.35 16.35
N SER A 791 10.58 18.47 17.26
CA SER A 791 10.22 17.04 17.22
C SER A 791 10.32 16.35 18.58
N TRP A 792 9.17 16.01 19.15
CA TRP A 792 9.08 15.21 20.38
C TRP A 792 9.65 13.79 20.20
N TYR A 793 9.39 13.16 19.05
CA TYR A 793 9.72 11.75 18.85
C TYR A 793 11.15 11.50 18.36
N GLU A 794 11.81 12.47 17.70
CA GLU A 794 13.25 12.36 17.43
C GLU A 794 14.07 12.50 18.73
N LEU A 795 13.66 13.40 19.63
CA LEU A 795 14.24 13.49 20.99
C LEU A 795 14.04 12.18 21.76
N ARG A 796 12.85 11.60 21.68
CA ARG A 796 12.58 10.29 22.28
C ARG A 796 13.47 9.20 21.70
N ARG A 797 13.67 9.15 20.38
CA ARG A 797 14.52 8.15 19.73
C ARG A 797 15.98 8.27 20.14
N ASP A 798 16.50 9.50 20.18
CA ASP A 798 17.87 9.73 20.67
C ASP A 798 18.01 9.31 22.15
N GLY A 799 17.04 9.66 22.99
CA GLY A 799 17.02 9.24 24.39
C GLY A 799 16.98 7.73 24.58
N LEU A 800 16.15 7.01 23.81
CA LEU A 800 16.13 5.54 23.83
C LEU A 800 17.45 4.95 23.35
N ALA A 801 18.08 5.53 22.33
CA ALA A 801 19.39 5.07 21.84
C ALA A 801 20.49 5.28 22.89
N ALA A 802 20.44 6.37 23.66
CA ALA A 802 21.35 6.59 24.79
C ALA A 802 21.10 5.55 25.91
N ASP A 803 19.83 5.29 26.26
CA ASP A 803 19.48 4.28 27.26
C ASP A 803 19.89 2.86 26.83
N GLU A 804 19.68 2.49 25.56
CA GLU A 804 20.11 1.20 25.01
C GLU A 804 21.64 1.05 25.02
N HIS A 805 22.38 2.09 24.63
CA HIS A 805 23.85 2.09 24.72
C HIS A 805 24.30 1.86 26.16
N ASN A 806 23.74 2.59 27.12
CA ASN A 806 24.09 2.47 28.53
C ASN A 806 23.72 1.10 29.14
N PHE A 807 22.64 0.49 28.65
CA PHE A 807 22.20 -0.84 29.05
C PHE A 807 23.09 -1.95 28.45
N THR A 808 23.39 -1.88 27.15
CA THR A 808 24.11 -2.94 26.40
C THR A 808 25.62 -2.85 26.52
N LYS A 809 26.17 -1.67 26.87
CA LYS A 809 27.61 -1.39 26.94
C LYS A 809 28.00 -0.72 28.27
N PRO A 810 27.77 -1.37 29.43
CA PRO A 810 27.99 -0.75 30.74
C PRO A 810 29.46 -0.41 31.07
N GLY A 811 30.43 -0.90 30.28
CA GLY A 811 31.86 -0.59 30.43
C GLY A 811 32.37 0.54 29.52
N GLU A 812 31.58 0.99 28.55
CA GLU A 812 31.90 2.17 27.74
C GLU A 812 31.47 3.45 28.48
N GLU A 813 31.95 4.62 28.01
CA GLU A 813 31.48 5.90 28.52
C GLU A 813 29.97 6.02 28.35
N ARG A 814 29.30 6.46 29.41
CA ARG A 814 27.85 6.60 29.44
C ARG A 814 27.44 7.66 28.42
N ARG A 815 26.58 7.28 27.48
CA ARG A 815 25.98 8.23 26.54
C ARG A 815 24.86 8.98 27.23
N GLU A 816 24.92 10.31 27.21
CA GLU A 816 23.81 11.15 27.64
C GLU A 816 22.85 11.39 26.47
N ALA A 817 21.55 11.50 26.77
CA ALA A 817 20.56 11.86 25.77
C ALA A 817 20.71 13.34 25.40
N TYR A 818 20.56 13.67 24.11
CA TYR A 818 20.67 15.03 23.59
C TYR A 818 19.80 16.02 24.37
N LEU A 819 18.56 15.62 24.70
CA LEU A 819 17.65 16.47 25.48
C LEU A 819 18.18 16.78 26.88
N SER A 820 18.76 15.80 27.56
CA SER A 820 19.32 15.97 28.91
C SER A 820 20.52 16.91 28.88
N GLU A 821 21.41 16.74 27.89
CA GLU A 821 22.54 17.64 27.67
C GLU A 821 22.06 19.06 27.36
N LYS A 822 21.10 19.20 26.44
CA LYS A 822 20.59 20.49 25.97
C LYS A 822 19.92 21.31 27.07
N LEU A 823 19.24 20.66 28.01
CA LEU A 823 18.49 21.31 29.08
C LEU A 823 19.24 21.39 30.41
N ARG A 824 20.47 20.85 30.50
CA ARG A 824 21.23 20.71 31.74
C ARG A 824 21.29 22.00 32.56
N ASP A 825 21.59 23.11 31.89
CA ASP A 825 21.83 24.40 32.52
C ASP A 825 20.60 25.34 32.49
N ALA A 826 19.44 24.86 32.01
CA ALA A 826 18.25 25.70 31.91
C ALA A 826 17.65 26.03 33.29
N GLY A 827 17.66 25.07 34.23
CA GLY A 827 17.15 25.22 35.60
C GLY A 827 15.63 25.49 35.70
N GLY A 828 15.07 25.37 36.90
CA GLY A 828 13.63 25.55 37.17
C GLY A 828 12.76 24.33 36.78
N PRO A 829 11.44 24.36 37.06
CA PRO A 829 10.51 23.37 36.53
C PRO A 829 10.30 23.52 35.03
N TYR A 830 9.84 22.45 34.38
CA TYR A 830 9.54 22.40 32.96
C TYR A 830 8.04 22.20 32.74
N VAL A 831 7.41 23.03 31.94
CA VAL A 831 6.00 22.90 31.54
C VAL A 831 5.93 22.79 30.02
N ALA A 832 5.38 21.69 29.52
CA ALA A 832 5.23 21.42 28.11
C ALA A 832 3.77 21.53 27.65
N THR A 833 3.56 22.08 26.44
CA THR A 833 2.24 22.13 25.78
C THR A 833 2.39 21.95 24.28
N SER A 834 1.36 21.44 23.61
CA SER A 834 1.21 21.52 22.16
C SER A 834 -0.27 21.40 21.81
N ASP A 835 -0.61 21.47 20.51
CA ASP A 835 -1.99 21.24 20.06
C ASP A 835 -2.36 19.74 19.98
N TYR A 836 -1.68 18.90 20.76
CA TYR A 836 -1.77 17.44 20.78
C TYR A 836 -1.99 16.91 22.20
N GLU A 837 -2.42 15.66 22.32
CA GLU A 837 -2.66 14.98 23.59
C GLU A 837 -1.38 14.83 24.42
N HIS A 838 -1.54 14.69 25.74
CA HIS A 838 -0.44 14.57 26.72
C HIS A 838 0.62 13.53 26.32
N GLN A 839 0.22 12.45 25.65
CA GLN A 839 1.10 11.38 25.20
C GLN A 839 2.26 11.86 24.30
N VAL A 840 2.05 12.94 23.54
CA VAL A 840 3.09 13.50 22.67
C VAL A 840 4.19 14.13 23.51
N GLN A 841 3.85 15.01 24.45
CA GLN A 841 4.83 15.69 25.29
C GLN A 841 5.40 14.76 26.37
N ASP A 842 4.63 13.78 26.85
CA ASP A 842 5.08 12.78 27.81
C ASP A 842 6.15 11.84 27.25
N SER A 843 6.23 11.72 25.92
CA SER A 843 7.17 10.84 25.24
C SER A 843 8.65 11.10 25.59
N ILE A 844 8.98 12.33 26.01
CA ILE A 844 10.34 12.76 26.38
C ILE A 844 10.61 12.85 27.89
N ARG A 845 9.58 12.63 28.74
CA ARG A 845 9.62 12.89 30.20
C ARG A 845 10.85 12.30 30.90
N ARG A 846 11.35 11.15 30.44
CA ARG A 846 12.50 10.44 31.03
C ARG A 846 13.81 11.24 30.97
N TRP A 847 14.00 12.05 29.94
CA TRP A 847 15.28 12.74 29.66
C TRP A 847 15.26 14.23 29.99
N VAL A 848 14.18 14.73 30.59
CA VAL A 848 14.11 16.09 31.13
C VAL A 848 14.79 16.10 32.52
N PRO A 849 15.74 17.01 32.81
CA PRO A 849 16.58 16.95 34.00
C PRO A 849 15.89 17.37 35.32
N GLY A 850 14.63 17.82 35.29
CA GLY A 850 13.90 18.30 36.47
C GLY A 850 12.40 17.98 36.43
N PRO A 851 11.62 18.50 37.40
CA PRO A 851 10.16 18.32 37.42
C PRO A 851 9.52 18.74 36.11
N TYR A 852 8.78 17.82 35.50
CA TYR A 852 8.20 17.98 34.16
C TYR A 852 6.69 17.84 34.23
N TYR A 853 6.01 18.86 33.73
CA TYR A 853 4.56 18.97 33.69
C TYR A 853 4.10 19.16 32.26
N THR A 854 2.89 18.70 31.95
CA THR A 854 2.35 18.68 30.60
C THR A 854 0.92 19.22 30.61
N LEU A 855 0.57 19.94 29.54
CA LEU A 855 -0.80 20.29 29.15
C LEU A 855 -1.05 19.67 27.78
N GLY A 856 -2.17 18.97 27.62
CA GLY A 856 -2.48 18.20 26.42
C GLY A 856 -3.94 18.28 26.01
N ALA A 857 -4.17 18.20 24.71
CA ALA A 857 -5.45 18.38 24.03
C ALA A 857 -6.27 17.06 23.95
N ASP A 858 -6.43 16.37 25.09
CA ASP A 858 -7.02 15.02 25.19
C ASP A 858 -8.53 14.98 24.94
N GLY A 859 -9.00 13.85 24.41
CA GLY A 859 -10.43 13.56 24.23
C GLY A 859 -10.93 13.76 22.79
N PHE A 860 -12.23 13.64 22.56
CA PHE A 860 -12.81 13.88 21.24
C PHE A 860 -12.84 15.38 20.89
N GLY A 861 -12.68 15.71 19.62
CA GLY A 861 -12.86 17.09 19.13
C GLY A 861 -14.33 17.55 19.16
N TYR A 862 -14.55 18.85 19.04
CA TYR A 862 -15.85 19.54 19.04
C TYR A 862 -15.74 20.86 18.26
N SER A 863 -16.84 21.34 17.69
CA SER A 863 -16.83 22.60 16.92
C SER A 863 -16.87 23.84 17.81
N ASP A 864 -15.87 24.72 17.71
CA ASP A 864 -15.84 26.03 18.38
C ASP A 864 -14.81 26.97 17.70
N THR A 865 -14.67 28.19 18.22
CA THR A 865 -13.56 29.11 17.90
C THR A 865 -12.24 28.60 18.50
N ARG A 866 -11.10 28.93 17.87
CA ARG A 866 -9.76 28.52 18.38
C ARG A 866 -9.52 28.95 19.85
N PRO A 867 -9.80 30.20 20.26
CA PRO A 867 -9.54 30.62 21.65
C PRO A 867 -10.41 29.86 22.66
N ALA A 868 -11.69 29.64 22.34
CA ALA A 868 -12.59 28.85 23.17
C ALA A 868 -12.15 27.38 23.28
N ALA A 869 -11.77 26.76 22.15
CA ALA A 869 -11.30 25.39 22.14
C ALA A 869 -10.04 25.20 22.99
N ARG A 870 -9.05 26.09 22.86
CA ARG A 870 -7.80 26.06 23.65
C ARG A 870 -8.04 26.28 25.14
N ARG A 871 -8.96 27.19 25.47
CA ARG A 871 -9.39 27.44 26.85
C ARG A 871 -10.11 26.23 27.44
N GLN A 872 -11.03 25.62 26.70
CA GLN A 872 -11.77 24.43 27.14
C GLN A 872 -10.86 23.23 27.40
N LEU A 873 -9.79 23.06 26.61
CA LEU A 873 -8.78 22.00 26.83
C LEU A 873 -7.67 22.41 27.80
N LEU A 874 -7.69 23.64 28.32
CA LEU A 874 -6.68 24.17 29.24
C LEU A 874 -5.24 24.09 28.69
N ILE A 875 -5.06 24.36 27.39
CA ILE A 875 -3.75 24.34 26.72
C ILE A 875 -3.27 25.73 26.27
N ASP A 876 -4.10 26.76 26.50
CA ASP A 876 -3.82 28.14 26.10
C ASP A 876 -2.73 28.82 26.95
N ALA A 877 -2.30 30.03 26.56
CA ALA A 877 -1.23 30.76 27.23
C ALA A 877 -1.48 30.97 28.74
N HIS A 878 -2.73 31.24 29.12
CA HIS A 878 -3.11 31.48 30.51
C HIS A 878 -3.06 30.20 31.33
N SER A 879 -3.52 29.09 30.74
CA SER A 879 -3.44 27.76 31.34
C SER A 879 -1.98 27.34 31.55
N MET A 880 -1.11 27.64 30.58
CA MET A 880 0.33 27.43 30.71
C MET A 880 0.96 28.28 31.82
N ALA A 881 0.59 29.56 31.93
CA ALA A 881 1.04 30.43 33.02
C ALA A 881 0.59 29.91 34.40
N VAL A 882 -0.68 29.50 34.55
CA VAL A 882 -1.20 28.90 35.79
C VAL A 882 -0.44 27.61 36.11
N LYS A 883 -0.18 26.76 35.10
CA LYS A 883 0.56 25.51 35.32
C LYS A 883 2.01 25.75 35.72
N ALA A 884 2.66 26.76 35.18
CA ALA A 884 3.99 27.20 35.58
C ALA A 884 4.03 27.69 37.04
N LEU A 885 3.05 28.49 37.45
CA LEU A 885 2.92 28.93 38.85
C LEU A 885 2.66 27.74 39.79
N GLN A 886 1.84 26.77 39.37
CA GLN A 886 1.64 25.53 40.12
C GLN A 886 2.95 24.76 40.30
N ALA A 887 3.73 24.60 39.22
CA ALA A 887 5.01 23.91 39.27
C ALA A 887 6.02 24.61 40.21
N LEU A 888 6.07 25.94 40.17
CA LEU A 888 6.91 26.74 41.06
C LEU A 888 6.45 26.66 42.53
N ALA A 889 5.14 26.63 42.76
CA ALA A 889 4.57 26.49 44.10
C ALA A 889 4.88 25.12 44.72
N GLU A 890 4.81 24.04 43.92
CA GLU A 890 5.20 22.69 44.36
C GLU A 890 6.68 22.60 44.72
N GLN A 891 7.54 23.43 44.11
CA GLN A 891 8.95 23.58 44.48
C GLN A 891 9.19 24.52 45.67
N GLY A 892 8.14 25.17 46.19
CA GLY A 892 8.24 26.15 47.28
C GLY A 892 8.89 27.48 46.87
N THR A 893 8.97 27.77 45.57
CA THR A 893 9.59 29.01 45.05
C THR A 893 8.60 30.19 44.93
N VAL A 894 7.30 29.90 44.90
CA VAL A 894 6.21 30.90 45.00
C VAL A 894 5.17 30.43 46.02
N ASP A 895 4.38 31.36 46.56
CA ASP A 895 3.31 31.04 47.53
C ASP A 895 2.19 30.24 46.84
N PRO A 896 1.72 29.11 47.41
CA PRO A 896 0.65 28.30 46.80
C PRO A 896 -0.66 29.06 46.51
N SER A 897 -0.95 30.14 47.24
CA SER A 897 -2.14 30.97 46.99
C SER A 897 -2.09 31.70 45.65
N VAL A 898 -0.90 31.91 45.08
CA VAL A 898 -0.70 32.54 43.76
C VAL A 898 -1.38 31.74 42.65
N VAL A 899 -1.43 30.41 42.76
CA VAL A 899 -2.08 29.56 41.76
C VAL A 899 -3.58 29.85 41.68
N GLN A 900 -4.24 29.94 42.83
CA GLN A 900 -5.67 30.27 42.91
C GLN A 900 -5.93 31.71 42.43
N GLN A 901 -5.06 32.66 42.81
CA GLN A 901 -5.15 34.04 42.32
C GLN A 901 -5.01 34.13 40.80
N ALA A 902 -4.15 33.31 40.19
CA ALA A 902 -3.98 33.26 38.74
C ALA A 902 -5.19 32.64 38.03
N ILE A 903 -5.77 31.58 38.59
CA ILE A 903 -7.02 30.98 38.09
C ILE A 903 -8.15 32.01 38.06
N GLU A 904 -8.28 32.81 39.12
CA GLU A 904 -9.30 33.86 39.24
C GLU A 904 -8.99 35.05 38.32
N LYS A 905 -7.73 35.52 38.29
CA LYS A 905 -7.29 36.65 37.46
C LYS A 905 -7.49 36.39 35.97
N TYR A 906 -7.19 35.18 35.51
CA TYR A 906 -7.30 34.79 34.10
C TYR A 906 -8.65 34.18 33.73
N ASP A 907 -9.58 34.08 34.69
CA ASP A 907 -10.90 33.48 34.52
C ASP A 907 -10.82 32.11 33.82
N LEU A 908 -10.00 31.22 34.39
CA LEU A 908 -9.50 30.01 33.70
C LEU A 908 -10.61 29.06 33.22
N PHE A 909 -11.78 29.09 33.86
CA PHE A 909 -12.92 28.23 33.53
C PHE A 909 -14.00 28.93 32.70
N ASN A 910 -13.81 30.20 32.34
CA ASN A 910 -14.67 30.90 31.42
C ASN A 910 -14.17 30.73 29.99
N ILE A 911 -14.91 29.97 29.19
CA ILE A 911 -14.56 29.68 27.80
C ILE A 911 -14.44 30.93 26.93
N HIS A 912 -15.13 32.02 27.29
CA HIS A 912 -15.10 33.30 26.56
C HIS A 912 -13.88 34.18 26.92
N ALA A 913 -13.08 33.79 27.93
CA ALA A 913 -11.87 34.50 28.33
C ALA A 913 -10.60 34.00 27.61
N GLY A 914 -10.72 33.06 26.67
CA GLY A 914 -9.61 32.57 25.87
C GLY A 914 -9.09 33.63 24.89
N GLU A 915 -7.77 33.83 24.84
CA GLU A 915 -7.12 34.82 23.96
C GLU A 915 -6.08 34.20 23.00
N SER A 916 -5.79 32.91 23.13
CA SER A 916 -4.75 32.26 22.30
C SER A 916 -5.28 31.95 20.90
N GLY A 917 -4.76 32.65 19.90
CA GLY A 917 -5.03 32.40 18.49
C GLY A 917 -5.76 33.52 17.78
N THR A 918 -5.78 33.46 16.45
CA THR A 918 -6.46 34.45 15.62
C THR A 918 -7.93 34.07 15.36
N SER A 919 -8.79 35.09 15.38
CA SER A 919 -10.18 35.00 14.94
C SER A 919 -10.23 34.84 13.42
N GLY A 920 -10.49 33.62 12.93
CA GLY A 920 -10.58 33.37 11.49
C GLY A 920 -10.49 31.89 11.16
N GLY A 921 -11.63 31.32 10.74
CA GLY A 921 -11.78 29.92 10.32
C GLY A 921 -12.22 29.80 8.87
N ASP A 922 -11.96 30.83 8.04
CA ASP A 922 -12.17 30.74 6.60
C ASP A 922 -11.07 29.82 6.05
N ALA A 923 -11.37 28.52 6.00
CA ALA A 923 -10.67 27.53 5.20
C ALA A 923 -10.97 27.74 3.72
#